data_AF-A0A444WWS7-F1
#
_entry.id   AF-A0A444WWS7-F1
#
_cell.length_a   1.000
_cell.length_b   1.000
_cell.length_c   1.000
_cell.angle_alpha   90.00
_cell.angle_beta   90.00
_cell.angle_gamma   90.00
#
_symmetry.space_group_name_H-M   'P 1'
#
loop_
_entity.id
_entity.type
_entity.pdbx_description
1 polymer ?
#
loop_
_entity_poly.entity_id
_entity_poly.type
_entity_poly.pdbx_seq_one_letter_code
_entity_poly.pdbx_strand_id
1 'polypeptide(L)'
;MEDREIIDLSSDDESENEKVIPTAVKQEPDLVFDVKQEKSRNKGELANRNGPRIHSVRAADDDDSDVSYASAICAAPLTRQFWKAGTYDDAAASKKFTLQNVKNYLHVHPMFLHSNATSHKWAFGAIAELLDNAVDEIQNGATFVLVDKTSNPKDGSPALLIQDDGGGMDPEAMRHCMSFGFSDKKSKLAIGQYGNGFKTSSMRLGADVIVFSRHMSNGILTQSIGLLSYSFLAQEKLDRIVVPMVNYEFNSSTGSLEILNGKEHFVTNLSLILRWSPYSSEEELLGQFSDVGSHGTKVIIYNLWLNDDGNLELDFITDPEDIRIAGDVRKIDTIPAWREANEKHIAHRFRFSLRVYMSILYLQIPDSFRMFLRGIIVQPHNIADDLKYIEFILYKPQVGGTVEATVVTTVGFLKEAPRVIMHGFNVYHKNRLILPFWQVVNYIDSRGRGVVGILQADFVEPTHNKQDFEKTSLFQKLEARLKEMTWEYWDVHCRLLGYRENYPVPKAKQAELNRKSYLVDAKAANENAELRKRTMRNTSEQGSNNKRKIYEQVDLHNSKKRAKEENVKSVGISQNMQVIPAPAAQVLDQETLTLLDENQKLQTKCLESEKIQEELNLKVTDLRSKIEAAREQQNLLLAQLQLLDVKDG
;
A
#
# COMPACT_ATOMS: atom_id res chain seq x y z
N MET A 1 -36.48 -2.34 -18.29
CA MET A 1 -35.27 -2.43 -17.46
C MET A 1 -34.24 -1.62 -18.21
N GLU A 2 -34.34 -0.31 -18.01
CA GLU A 2 -33.42 0.44 -17.14
C GLU A 2 -32.08 0.61 -17.86
N ASP A 3 -32.13 1.59 -18.78
CA ASP A 3 -30.97 2.25 -19.35
C ASP A 3 -30.04 2.69 -18.20
N ARG A 4 -28.81 2.17 -18.16
CA ARG A 4 -27.76 2.71 -17.32
C ARG A 4 -26.99 3.74 -18.14
N GLU A 5 -27.14 4.98 -17.72
CA GLU A 5 -26.61 6.19 -18.34
C GLU A 5 -25.10 6.29 -18.05
N ILE A 6 -24.24 6.20 -19.07
CA ILE A 6 -22.83 6.60 -18.93
C ILE A 6 -22.81 8.12 -19.11
N ILE A 7 -22.56 8.85 -18.04
CA ILE A 7 -22.49 10.30 -18.03
C ILE A 7 -21.08 10.73 -18.48
N ASP A 8 -20.95 11.23 -19.71
CA ASP A 8 -19.74 11.88 -20.23
C ASP A 8 -19.89 13.42 -20.06
N LEU A 9 -19.28 13.96 -19.01
CA LEU A 9 -19.25 15.40 -18.71
C LEU A 9 -17.91 15.78 -18.07
N SER A 10 -16.89 16.13 -18.87
CA SER A 10 -15.89 17.20 -18.59
C SER A 10 -14.63 17.06 -19.46
N SER A 11 -14.38 18.02 -20.35
CA SER A 11 -13.04 18.35 -20.86
C SER A 11 -12.54 19.61 -20.15
N ASP A 12 -11.39 19.53 -19.50
CA ASP A 12 -10.74 20.68 -18.87
C ASP A 12 -9.92 21.44 -19.93
N ASP A 13 -10.59 22.31 -20.70
CA ASP A 13 -9.92 23.30 -21.54
C ASP A 13 -9.62 24.56 -20.69
N GLU A 14 -8.34 24.79 -20.41
CA GLU A 14 -7.84 26.15 -20.18
C GLU A 14 -6.84 26.49 -21.28
N SER A 15 -7.27 27.38 -22.17
CA SER A 15 -6.44 28.05 -23.16
C SER A 15 -5.66 29.19 -22.51
N GLU A 16 -4.34 29.17 -22.56
CA GLU A 16 -3.57 30.40 -22.70
C GLU A 16 -2.22 30.14 -23.41
N ASN A 17 -1.99 30.97 -24.43
CA ASN A 17 -0.82 31.02 -25.30
C ASN A 17 0.35 31.68 -24.57
N GLU A 18 1.57 31.11 -24.66
CA GLU A 18 2.74 31.90 -25.07
C GLU A 18 3.89 31.03 -25.60
N LYS A 19 4.52 31.55 -26.66
CA LYS A 19 5.42 30.87 -27.59
C LYS A 19 6.79 30.55 -27.00
N VAL A 20 7.26 29.33 -27.25
CA VAL A 20 8.66 28.92 -27.12
C VAL A 20 9.46 29.35 -28.35
N ILE A 21 10.65 29.92 -28.14
CA ILE A 21 11.76 29.94 -29.11
C ILE A 21 12.92 29.17 -28.44
N PRO A 22 13.56 28.19 -29.12
CA PRO A 22 14.64 27.41 -28.54
C PRO A 22 16.00 28.07 -28.82
N THR A 23 16.87 28.14 -27.80
CA THR A 23 18.30 28.43 -28.00
C THR A 23 19.16 27.49 -27.16
N ALA A 24 20.16 26.90 -27.81
CA ALA A 24 21.05 25.88 -27.30
C ALA A 24 22.14 26.41 -26.34
N VAL A 25 22.47 25.56 -25.36
CA VAL A 25 23.77 25.27 -24.70
C VAL A 25 24.78 26.39 -24.49
N LYS A 26 25.13 26.64 -23.21
CA LYS A 26 26.52 26.89 -22.75
C LYS A 26 26.71 26.49 -21.28
N GLN A 27 27.81 25.81 -21.01
CA GLN A 27 28.32 25.38 -19.70
C GLN A 27 29.17 26.48 -19.01
N GLU A 28 29.33 26.30 -17.69
CA GLU A 28 30.30 26.87 -16.72
C GLU A 28 29.93 28.18 -16.00
N PRO A 29 30.51 28.49 -14.80
CA PRO A 29 30.84 27.65 -13.63
C PRO A 29 30.41 28.31 -12.28
N ASP A 30 30.56 27.54 -11.18
CA ASP A 30 30.72 27.92 -9.75
C ASP A 30 29.98 29.12 -9.15
N LEU A 31 29.10 28.84 -8.18
CA LEU A 31 28.79 29.76 -7.09
C LEU A 31 28.80 29.04 -5.73
N VAL A 32 29.85 29.38 -4.99
CA VAL A 32 30.10 29.15 -3.56
C VAL A 32 28.95 29.73 -2.73
N PHE A 33 28.42 28.95 -1.77
CA PHE A 33 27.67 29.49 -0.64
C PHE A 33 28.41 29.19 0.67
N ASP A 34 29.00 30.26 1.21
CA ASP A 34 29.54 30.37 2.57
C ASP A 34 28.46 30.09 3.61
N VAL A 35 28.63 29.02 4.39
CA VAL A 35 27.91 28.86 5.66
C VAL A 35 28.81 29.41 6.77
N LYS A 36 28.39 30.55 7.31
CA LYS A 36 29.01 31.22 8.46
C LYS A 36 29.13 30.27 9.66
N GLN A 37 30.36 30.04 10.08
CA GLN A 37 30.71 29.52 11.40
C GLN A 37 30.42 30.58 12.47
N GLU A 38 29.47 30.33 13.37
CA GLU A 38 29.46 31.00 14.67
C GLU A 38 30.38 30.24 15.64
N LYS A 39 31.57 30.82 15.86
CA LYS A 39 32.49 30.45 16.92
C LYS A 39 32.11 31.22 18.19
N SER A 40 31.61 30.54 19.21
CA SER A 40 31.67 31.06 20.59
C SER A 40 32.97 30.57 21.25
N ARG A 41 33.90 31.49 21.51
CA ARG A 41 35.14 31.25 22.28
C ARG A 41 35.03 31.91 23.66
N ASN A 42 35.41 31.12 24.66
CA ASN A 42 35.51 31.36 26.11
C ASN A 42 36.10 32.70 26.58
N LYS A 43 35.71 33.13 27.79
CA LYS A 43 36.63 33.32 28.95
C LYS A 43 35.89 33.75 30.24
N GLY A 44 36.34 33.22 31.39
CA GLY A 44 36.00 33.70 32.73
C GLY A 44 36.22 32.65 33.82
N GLU A 45 37.44 32.58 34.34
CA GLU A 45 37.86 31.72 35.46
C GLU A 45 37.38 32.21 36.85
N LEU A 46 37.58 31.31 37.83
CA LEU A 46 37.82 31.51 39.27
C LEU A 46 36.63 31.37 40.26
N ALA A 47 36.64 30.27 41.03
CA ALA A 47 36.79 30.29 42.49
C ALA A 47 36.71 28.88 43.12
N ASN A 48 37.77 28.51 43.84
CA ASN A 48 37.87 27.42 44.82
C ASN A 48 36.77 27.48 45.89
N ARG A 49 36.35 26.31 46.40
CA ARG A 49 36.19 26.06 47.85
C ARG A 49 36.22 24.56 48.20
N ASN A 50 36.95 24.28 49.27
CA ASN A 50 37.41 22.99 49.78
C ASN A 50 36.36 22.19 50.59
N GLY A 51 36.31 20.87 50.36
CA GLY A 51 36.40 19.73 51.30
C GLY A 51 35.31 19.49 52.38
N PRO A 52 35.44 18.43 53.22
CA PRO A 52 36.16 17.14 53.05
C PRO A 52 35.39 15.90 53.63
N ARG A 53 35.92 14.67 53.40
CA ARG A 53 35.96 13.48 54.33
C ARG A 53 36.47 12.24 53.57
N ILE A 54 37.76 11.87 53.68
CA ILE A 54 38.48 11.03 54.67
C ILE A 54 38.25 9.50 54.52
N HIS A 55 39.32 8.86 54.02
CA HIS A 55 39.98 7.58 54.36
C HIS A 55 39.20 6.36 54.92
N SER A 56 39.48 5.18 54.36
CA SER A 56 40.33 4.20 55.06
C SER A 56 41.01 3.23 54.10
N VAL A 57 42.25 2.89 54.47
CA VAL A 57 43.24 2.05 53.78
C VAL A 57 43.21 0.65 54.41
N ARG A 58 43.48 -0.40 53.63
CA ARG A 58 44.27 -1.55 54.10
C ARG A 58 45.01 -2.19 52.92
N ALA A 59 46.32 -2.28 53.09
CA ALA A 59 47.30 -2.87 52.18
C ALA A 59 47.61 -4.33 52.59
N ALA A 60 48.07 -5.13 51.63
CA ALA A 60 49.05 -6.18 51.81
C ALA A 60 49.74 -6.45 50.46
N ASP A 61 51.06 -6.56 50.49
CA ASP A 61 52.00 -6.70 49.39
C ASP A 61 52.19 -8.17 48.93
N ASP A 62 52.96 -8.29 47.83
CA ASP A 62 53.79 -9.41 47.35
C ASP A 62 53.23 -10.43 46.33
N ASP A 63 53.65 -10.17 45.08
CA ASP A 63 54.56 -10.97 44.23
C ASP A 63 54.05 -12.00 43.19
N ASP A 64 54.62 -11.77 42.00
CA ASP A 64 55.01 -12.64 40.89
C ASP A 64 54.03 -13.44 39.97
N SER A 65 54.16 -13.09 38.68
CA SER A 65 54.20 -13.95 37.48
C SER A 65 52.97 -14.76 37.01
N ASP A 66 52.45 -14.30 35.86
CA ASP A 66 52.14 -15.07 34.65
C ASP A 66 50.69 -15.55 34.35
N VAL A 67 50.38 -15.44 33.05
CA VAL A 67 49.23 -15.93 32.28
C VAL A 67 47.90 -15.15 32.34
N SER A 68 47.84 -14.14 31.48
CA SER A 68 46.63 -13.41 31.04
C SER A 68 45.62 -14.33 30.31
N TYR A 69 44.50 -14.65 30.96
CA TYR A 69 43.24 -14.91 30.27
C TYR A 69 42.53 -13.57 30.02
N ALA A 70 42.78 -12.98 28.85
CA ALA A 70 42.00 -11.84 28.39
C ALA A 70 40.55 -12.31 28.14
N SER A 71 39.66 -11.82 28.98
CA SER A 71 38.21 -12.00 28.88
C SER A 71 37.68 -11.47 27.56
N ALA A 72 36.67 -12.16 27.00
CA ALA A 72 35.95 -11.76 25.81
C ALA A 72 35.40 -10.33 25.98
N ILE A 73 35.90 -9.41 25.16
CA ILE A 73 35.36 -8.05 25.06
C ILE A 73 33.97 -8.17 24.43
N CYS A 74 32.93 -8.10 25.25
CA CYS A 74 31.55 -7.93 24.79
C CYS A 74 31.49 -6.72 23.85
N ALA A 75 31.23 -6.97 22.56
CA ALA A 75 30.88 -5.92 21.62
C ALA A 75 29.63 -5.19 22.16
N ALA A 76 29.63 -3.86 22.11
CA ALA A 76 28.48 -3.07 22.54
C ALA A 76 27.20 -3.54 21.83
N PRO A 77 26.05 -3.67 22.53
CA PRO A 77 24.83 -4.17 21.91
C PRO A 77 24.42 -3.29 20.72
N LEU A 78 24.18 -3.90 19.57
CA LEU A 78 23.52 -3.22 18.46
C LEU A 78 22.14 -2.74 18.94
N THR A 79 21.82 -1.47 18.71
CA THR A 79 20.47 -0.97 18.94
C THR A 79 19.48 -1.72 18.04
N ARG A 80 18.46 -2.33 18.66
CA ARG A 80 17.37 -3.03 17.96
C ARG A 80 16.15 -2.14 17.71
N GLN A 81 16.30 -0.82 17.89
CA GLN A 81 15.26 0.16 17.58
C GLN A 81 15.59 0.81 16.24
N PHE A 82 14.74 0.59 15.23
CA PHE A 82 14.98 1.05 13.86
C PHE A 82 15.34 2.53 13.81
N TRP A 83 14.51 3.41 14.38
CA TRP A 83 14.71 4.87 14.32
C TRP A 83 15.90 5.40 15.13
N LYS A 84 16.53 4.55 15.95
CA LYS A 84 17.74 4.88 16.70
C LYS A 84 18.97 4.16 16.16
N ALA A 85 18.80 3.27 15.17
CA ALA A 85 19.89 2.65 14.45
C ALA A 85 20.56 3.66 13.53
N GLY A 86 21.83 3.40 13.20
CA GLY A 86 22.53 4.21 12.23
C GLY A 86 23.36 5.39 12.77
N THR A 87 23.54 5.52 14.08
CA THR A 87 24.55 6.43 14.65
C THR A 87 25.86 5.67 14.86
N TYR A 88 26.86 5.92 14.01
CA TYR A 88 28.23 5.41 14.20
C TYR A 88 29.11 6.48 14.83
N ASP A 89 29.79 6.15 15.91
CA ASP A 89 30.90 6.98 16.40
C ASP A 89 32.09 6.83 15.44
N ASP A 90 32.29 7.84 14.58
CA ASP A 90 33.41 7.94 13.63
C ASP A 90 34.80 7.92 14.30
N ALA A 91 34.85 8.02 15.63
CA ALA A 91 36.10 8.07 16.40
C ALA A 91 36.93 6.78 16.34
N ALA A 92 36.37 5.64 15.91
CA ALA A 92 37.05 4.34 15.93
C ALA A 92 37.36 3.74 14.54
N ALA A 93 36.87 4.33 13.44
CA ALA A 93 37.04 3.82 12.08
C ALA A 93 38.27 4.45 11.39
N SER A 94 39.47 4.20 11.92
CA SER A 94 40.73 4.59 11.27
C SER A 94 41.67 3.38 11.13
N LYS A 95 41.25 2.39 10.34
CA LYS A 95 42.19 1.51 9.63
C LYS A 95 41.96 1.70 8.13
N LYS A 96 42.64 2.69 7.56
CA LYS A 96 42.71 2.87 6.10
C LYS A 96 43.42 1.66 5.48
N PHE A 97 42.68 0.77 4.84
CA PHE A 97 43.27 -0.22 3.94
C PHE A 97 43.54 0.48 2.60
N THR A 98 44.76 1.01 2.43
CA THR A 98 45.16 1.67 1.19
C THR A 98 45.47 0.60 0.14
N LEU A 99 44.45 0.15 -0.60
CA LEU A 99 44.68 -0.62 -1.82
C LEU A 99 45.11 0.37 -2.92
N GLN A 100 46.42 0.41 -3.22
CA GLN A 100 46.92 1.19 -4.35
C GLN A 100 46.45 0.54 -5.66
N ASN A 101 45.89 1.37 -6.55
CA ASN A 101 45.32 1.08 -7.89
C ASN A 101 43.84 0.69 -7.92
N VAL A 102 42.91 1.64 -7.83
CA VAL A 102 41.57 1.46 -8.41
C VAL A 102 41.01 2.81 -8.89
N LYS A 103 40.36 2.81 -10.06
CA LYS A 103 39.42 3.85 -10.51
C LYS A 103 38.47 4.23 -9.36
N ASN A 104 38.15 5.52 -9.21
CA ASN A 104 37.21 6.00 -8.19
C ASN A 104 35.81 5.44 -8.45
N TYR A 105 35.50 4.24 -7.94
CA TYR A 105 34.13 3.73 -7.90
C TYR A 105 33.39 4.39 -6.73
N LEU A 106 32.12 4.74 -6.93
CA LEU A 106 31.26 5.20 -5.84
C LEU A 106 31.12 4.06 -4.81
N HIS A 107 31.62 4.27 -3.61
CA HIS A 107 31.50 3.30 -2.52
C HIS A 107 30.26 3.60 -1.68
N VAL A 108 29.43 2.58 -1.44
CA VAL A 108 28.23 2.69 -0.61
C VAL A 108 28.55 2.19 0.79
N HIS A 109 28.53 3.09 1.77
CA HIS A 109 28.73 2.76 3.18
C HIS A 109 27.54 1.95 3.71
N PRO A 110 27.71 0.95 4.61
CA PRO A 110 26.61 0.16 5.17
C PRO A 110 25.47 0.97 5.80
N MET A 111 25.78 2.17 6.28
CA MET A 111 24.79 3.15 6.74
C MET A 111 23.69 3.47 5.73
N PHE A 112 24.00 3.40 4.45
CA PHE A 112 23.03 3.60 3.39
C PHE A 112 21.89 2.58 3.42
N LEU A 113 22.12 1.35 3.89
CA LEU A 113 21.06 0.35 4.06
C LEU A 113 19.95 0.87 4.99
N HIS A 114 20.36 1.44 6.12
CA HIS A 114 19.45 2.00 7.10
C HIS A 114 18.80 3.29 6.58
N SER A 115 19.59 4.24 6.07
CA SER A 115 19.08 5.51 5.54
C SER A 115 18.07 5.29 4.42
N ASN A 116 18.31 4.36 3.51
CA ASN A 116 17.38 4.05 2.42
C ASN A 116 16.08 3.41 2.94
N ALA A 117 16.17 2.52 3.94
CA ALA A 117 15.03 1.88 4.58
C ALA A 117 14.05 2.87 5.25
N THR A 118 14.50 4.06 5.65
CA THR A 118 13.64 5.10 6.27
C THR A 118 12.53 5.63 5.36
N SER A 119 12.58 5.32 4.05
CA SER A 119 11.52 5.64 3.10
C SER A 119 10.20 4.93 3.42
N HIS A 120 10.23 3.74 4.04
CA HIS A 120 9.03 3.06 4.53
C HIS A 120 8.75 3.45 5.98
N LYS A 121 7.73 4.28 6.20
CA LYS A 121 7.24 4.59 7.55
C LYS A 121 6.38 3.47 8.12
N TRP A 122 5.59 2.82 7.26
CA TRP A 122 4.65 1.75 7.62
C TRP A 122 5.19 0.38 7.22
N ALA A 123 5.26 -0.57 8.16
CA ALA A 123 5.85 -1.89 7.95
C ALA A 123 5.13 -2.70 6.85
N PHE A 124 3.79 -2.63 6.75
CA PHE A 124 3.08 -3.37 5.71
C PHE A 124 3.40 -2.85 4.30
N GLY A 125 3.73 -1.56 4.15
CA GLY A 125 4.22 -1.04 2.88
C GLY A 125 5.54 -1.70 2.44
N ALA A 126 6.41 -2.03 3.40
CA ALA A 126 7.63 -2.79 3.13
C ALA A 126 7.32 -4.27 2.82
N ILE A 127 6.37 -4.91 3.52
CA ILE A 127 5.95 -6.28 3.19
C ILE A 127 5.36 -6.33 1.77
N ALA A 128 4.58 -5.31 1.38
CA ALA A 128 4.00 -5.25 0.06
C ALA A 128 5.04 -5.14 -1.07
N GLU A 129 6.18 -4.46 -0.86
CA GLU A 129 7.29 -4.48 -1.83
C GLU A 129 7.83 -5.90 -2.08
N LEU A 130 7.82 -6.76 -1.07
CA LEU A 130 8.25 -8.15 -1.19
C LEU A 130 7.19 -9.00 -1.88
N LEU A 131 5.91 -8.75 -1.59
CA LEU A 131 4.78 -9.37 -2.30
C LEU A 131 4.75 -8.97 -3.78
N ASP A 132 5.06 -7.71 -4.10
CA ASP A 132 5.13 -7.23 -5.48
C ASP A 132 6.13 -8.05 -6.30
N ASN A 133 7.25 -8.46 -5.70
CA ASN A 133 8.23 -9.30 -6.39
C ASN A 133 7.69 -10.70 -6.67
N ALA A 134 6.95 -11.31 -5.75
CA ALA A 134 6.32 -12.61 -5.96
C ALA A 134 5.16 -12.55 -6.98
N VAL A 135 4.37 -11.47 -6.96
CA VAL A 135 3.29 -11.25 -7.94
C VAL A 135 3.84 -11.01 -9.35
N ASP A 136 4.95 -10.28 -9.48
CA ASP A 136 5.64 -10.11 -10.77
C ASP A 136 6.13 -11.46 -11.35
N GLU A 137 6.30 -12.50 -10.53
CA GLU A 137 6.71 -13.86 -10.96
C GLU A 137 5.54 -14.73 -11.46
N ILE A 138 4.29 -14.25 -11.44
CA ILE A 138 3.15 -14.97 -12.04
C ILE A 138 3.41 -15.26 -13.53
N GLN A 139 4.04 -14.32 -14.24
CA GLN A 139 4.43 -14.51 -15.65
C GLN A 139 5.48 -15.63 -15.84
N ASN A 140 6.20 -15.99 -14.78
CA ASN A 140 7.20 -17.05 -14.74
C ASN A 140 6.65 -18.33 -14.08
N GLY A 141 5.32 -18.43 -13.90
CA GLY A 141 4.67 -19.63 -13.42
C GLY A 141 4.42 -19.69 -11.91
N ALA A 142 4.63 -18.61 -11.16
CA ALA A 142 4.28 -18.57 -9.75
C ALA A 142 2.79 -18.85 -9.55
N THR A 143 2.46 -19.71 -8.59
CA THR A 143 1.09 -20.07 -8.21
C THR A 143 0.75 -19.66 -6.78
N PHE A 144 1.74 -19.30 -5.97
CA PHE A 144 1.49 -18.74 -4.65
C PHE A 144 2.61 -17.85 -4.11
N VAL A 145 2.23 -17.09 -3.08
CA VAL A 145 3.17 -16.51 -2.12
C VAL A 145 2.66 -16.77 -0.70
N LEU A 146 3.56 -17.19 0.17
CA LEU A 146 3.34 -17.46 1.59
C LEU A 146 4.02 -16.38 2.41
N VAL A 147 3.29 -15.79 3.36
CA VAL A 147 3.82 -14.94 4.42
C VAL A 147 3.56 -15.60 5.76
N ASP A 148 4.61 -15.86 6.54
CA ASP A 148 4.47 -16.54 7.83
C ASP A 148 5.50 -16.04 8.85
N LYS A 149 5.35 -16.47 10.09
CA LYS A 149 6.34 -16.33 11.15
C LYS A 149 7.10 -17.63 11.29
N THR A 150 8.41 -17.54 11.23
CA THR A 150 9.34 -18.62 11.60
C THR A 150 10.10 -18.26 12.86
N SER A 151 10.81 -19.22 13.44
CA SER A 151 11.67 -19.02 14.60
C SER A 151 13.13 -19.14 14.18
N ASN A 152 13.95 -18.17 14.61
CA ASN A 152 15.39 -18.23 14.47
C ASN A 152 15.93 -19.44 15.27
N PRO A 153 16.56 -20.44 14.62
CA PRO A 153 17.05 -21.63 15.31
C PRO A 153 18.10 -21.35 16.39
N LYS A 154 18.85 -20.23 16.29
CA LYS A 154 19.91 -19.90 17.25
C LYS A 154 19.40 -19.43 18.62
N ASP A 155 18.33 -18.65 18.64
CA ASP A 155 17.86 -17.97 19.87
C ASP A 155 16.34 -18.05 20.08
N GLY A 156 15.61 -18.70 19.18
CA GLY A 156 14.15 -18.82 19.22
C GLY A 156 13.40 -17.53 18.88
N SER A 157 14.09 -16.43 18.57
CA SER A 157 13.47 -15.15 18.25
C SER A 157 12.59 -15.25 16.99
N PRO A 158 11.49 -14.49 16.91
CA PRO A 158 10.63 -14.53 15.73
C PRO A 158 11.33 -13.88 14.52
N ALA A 159 11.08 -14.47 13.35
CA ALA A 159 11.51 -13.99 12.05
C ALA A 159 10.32 -14.03 11.08
N LEU A 160 10.32 -13.12 10.10
CA LEU A 160 9.34 -13.06 9.04
C LEU A 160 9.81 -13.92 7.87
N LEU A 161 8.97 -14.85 7.44
CA LEU A 161 9.18 -15.73 6.30
C LEU A 161 8.29 -15.26 5.13
N ILE A 162 8.88 -15.07 3.96
CA ILE A 162 8.17 -14.84 2.70
C ILE A 162 8.69 -15.85 1.69
N GLN A 163 7.80 -16.63 1.07
CA GLN A 163 8.18 -17.67 0.12
C GLN A 163 7.23 -17.72 -1.06
N ASP A 164 7.78 -17.81 -2.26
CA ASP A 164 7.04 -18.00 -3.51
C ASP A 164 7.57 -19.20 -4.29
N ASP A 165 6.75 -19.70 -5.21
CA ASP A 165 7.10 -20.73 -6.19
C ASP A 165 7.31 -20.16 -7.59
N GLY A 166 7.76 -18.91 -7.70
CA GLY A 166 8.10 -18.27 -8.97
C GLY A 166 9.32 -18.88 -9.65
N GLY A 167 9.84 -18.20 -10.69
CA GLY A 167 10.95 -18.73 -11.49
C GLY A 167 12.27 -18.89 -10.73
N GLY A 168 12.38 -18.22 -9.57
CA GLY A 168 13.59 -18.17 -8.76
C GLY A 168 14.74 -17.45 -9.47
N MET A 169 15.92 -17.49 -8.86
CA MET A 169 17.09 -16.75 -9.30
C MET A 169 18.27 -17.67 -9.53
N ASP A 170 18.89 -17.55 -10.71
CA ASP A 170 20.23 -18.07 -10.93
C ASP A 170 21.28 -17.27 -10.13
N PRO A 171 22.55 -17.72 -10.08
CA PRO A 171 23.59 -17.04 -9.32
C PRO A 171 23.85 -15.57 -9.72
N GLU A 172 23.63 -15.19 -10.98
CA GLU A 172 23.81 -13.81 -11.44
C GLU A 172 22.61 -12.94 -11.05
N ALA A 173 21.39 -13.44 -11.25
CA ALA A 173 20.16 -12.80 -10.79
C ALA A 173 20.16 -12.60 -9.27
N MET A 174 20.66 -13.56 -8.48
CA MET A 174 20.84 -13.41 -7.03
C MET A 174 21.82 -12.26 -6.70
N ARG A 175 22.93 -12.15 -7.44
CA ARG A 175 23.88 -11.04 -7.27
C ARG A 175 23.25 -9.69 -7.60
N HIS A 176 22.46 -9.61 -8.67
CA HIS A 176 21.71 -8.39 -9.03
C HIS A 176 20.67 -8.05 -7.97
N CYS A 177 19.94 -9.04 -7.46
CA CYS A 177 18.97 -8.87 -6.38
C CYS A 177 19.62 -8.27 -5.12
N MET A 178 20.86 -8.64 -4.81
CA MET A 178 21.62 -8.11 -3.66
C MET A 178 22.32 -6.76 -3.94
N SER A 179 22.43 -6.34 -5.20
CA SER A 179 23.15 -5.13 -5.63
C SER A 179 22.20 -3.96 -5.95
N PHE A 180 22.55 -2.73 -5.59
CA PHE A 180 21.69 -1.56 -5.86
C PHE A 180 21.58 -1.23 -7.36
N GLY A 181 20.38 -0.82 -7.79
CA GLY A 181 20.15 -0.27 -9.14
C GLY A 181 20.05 -1.28 -10.29
N PHE A 182 20.04 -2.59 -10.00
CA PHE A 182 19.82 -3.62 -11.01
C PHE A 182 18.35 -4.07 -11.02
N SER A 183 17.73 -4.05 -12.19
CA SER A 183 16.40 -4.59 -12.43
C SER A 183 16.32 -5.10 -13.87
N ASP A 184 16.12 -6.40 -14.03
CA ASP A 184 15.91 -7.03 -15.34
C ASP A 184 14.43 -6.99 -15.78
N LYS A 185 13.56 -6.39 -14.95
CA LYS A 185 12.12 -6.24 -15.22
C LYS A 185 11.91 -5.22 -16.34
N LYS A 186 11.88 -5.72 -17.58
CA LYS A 186 11.65 -4.95 -18.82
C LYS A 186 10.17 -4.72 -19.13
N SER A 187 9.27 -5.42 -18.44
CA SER A 187 7.83 -5.30 -18.69
C SER A 187 7.27 -3.99 -18.13
N LYS A 188 6.52 -3.25 -18.95
CA LYS A 188 5.79 -2.04 -18.51
C LYS A 188 4.76 -2.34 -17.41
N LEU A 189 4.31 -3.60 -17.31
CA LEU A 189 3.31 -4.08 -16.36
C LEU A 189 3.92 -4.52 -15.02
N ALA A 190 5.24 -4.71 -14.95
CA ALA A 190 5.89 -5.10 -13.70
C ALA A 190 5.81 -3.96 -12.68
N ILE A 191 5.51 -4.33 -11.43
CA ILE A 191 5.40 -3.39 -10.31
C ILE A 191 6.81 -2.98 -9.85
N GLY A 192 7.77 -3.92 -9.85
CA GLY A 192 9.16 -3.65 -9.53
C GLY A 192 9.93 -3.04 -10.69
N GLN A 193 10.45 -1.81 -10.55
CA GLN A 193 11.18 -1.13 -11.63
C GLN A 193 12.58 -0.65 -11.24
N TYR A 194 12.77 -0.23 -9.99
CA TYR A 194 13.96 0.52 -9.58
C TYR A 194 15.11 -0.32 -9.00
N GLY A 195 14.93 -1.64 -8.85
CA GLY A 195 15.99 -2.52 -8.33
C GLY A 195 16.36 -2.30 -6.85
N ASN A 196 15.56 -1.53 -6.10
CA ASN A 196 15.85 -1.16 -4.71
C ASN A 196 14.86 -1.75 -3.69
N GLY A 197 13.64 -2.09 -4.11
CA GLY A 197 12.52 -2.48 -3.23
C GLY A 197 12.89 -3.57 -2.22
N PHE A 198 13.57 -4.64 -2.65
CA PHE A 198 14.01 -5.72 -1.76
C PHE A 198 14.91 -5.22 -0.62
N LYS A 199 15.98 -4.48 -0.92
CA LYS A 199 16.95 -4.03 0.09
C LYS A 199 16.30 -3.06 1.08
N THR A 200 15.51 -2.12 0.56
CA THR A 200 14.83 -1.10 1.36
C THR A 200 13.80 -1.73 2.30
N SER A 201 12.99 -2.65 1.78
CA SER A 201 11.93 -3.31 2.56
C SER A 201 12.49 -4.28 3.59
N SER A 202 13.45 -5.13 3.22
CA SER A 202 14.04 -6.11 4.15
C SER A 202 14.72 -5.41 5.32
N MET A 203 15.51 -4.36 5.05
CA MET A 203 16.19 -3.56 6.07
C MET A 203 15.23 -2.72 6.92
N ARG A 204 14.02 -2.41 6.41
CA ARG A 204 12.97 -1.77 7.22
C ARG A 204 12.31 -2.74 8.19
N LEU A 205 12.23 -4.03 7.85
CA LEU A 205 11.51 -5.02 8.64
C LEU A 205 12.40 -5.69 9.69
N GLY A 206 13.68 -5.91 9.39
CA GLY A 206 14.66 -6.41 10.34
C GLY A 206 16.07 -5.93 10.01
N ALA A 207 17.00 -6.15 10.94
CA ALA A 207 18.40 -5.81 10.73
C ALA A 207 19.06 -6.73 9.68
N ASP A 208 18.56 -7.97 9.54
CA ASP A 208 19.23 -8.98 8.74
C ASP A 208 18.23 -9.80 7.91
N VAL A 209 18.63 -10.14 6.69
CA VAL A 209 17.86 -10.99 5.78
C VAL A 209 18.75 -12.03 5.12
N ILE A 210 18.27 -13.27 5.08
CA ILE A 210 18.85 -14.35 4.30
C ILE A 210 17.86 -14.78 3.21
N VAL A 211 18.36 -14.98 2.00
CA VAL A 211 17.57 -15.40 0.84
C VAL A 211 18.09 -16.73 0.34
N PHE A 212 17.17 -17.65 0.11
CA PHE A 212 17.38 -18.92 -0.56
C PHE A 212 16.60 -18.86 -1.87
N SER A 213 17.23 -19.20 -2.99
CA SER A 213 16.52 -19.29 -4.27
C SER A 213 16.96 -20.50 -5.05
N ARG A 214 16.00 -21.15 -5.71
CA ARG A 214 16.20 -22.25 -6.64
C ARG A 214 15.81 -21.82 -8.03
N HIS A 215 16.65 -22.13 -9.00
CA HIS A 215 16.32 -21.93 -10.39
C HIS A 215 16.71 -23.16 -11.21
N MET A 216 15.74 -23.72 -11.93
CA MET A 216 15.92 -24.84 -12.84
C MET A 216 15.90 -24.31 -14.28
N SER A 217 17.01 -24.50 -14.99
CA SER A 217 17.13 -24.15 -16.39
C SER A 217 17.96 -25.19 -17.14
N ASN A 218 17.44 -25.67 -18.28
CA ASN A 218 18.13 -26.62 -19.16
C ASN A 218 18.69 -27.88 -18.45
N GLY A 219 17.98 -28.38 -17.43
CA GLY A 219 18.39 -29.57 -16.64
C GLY A 219 19.43 -29.28 -15.54
N ILE A 220 19.81 -28.02 -15.37
CA ILE A 220 20.71 -27.53 -14.31
C ILE A 220 19.86 -26.88 -13.23
N LEU A 221 19.95 -27.40 -12.01
CA LEU A 221 19.37 -26.82 -10.81
C LEU A 221 20.42 -26.00 -10.09
N THR A 222 20.20 -24.70 -9.97
CA THR A 222 21.03 -23.83 -9.13
C THR A 222 20.34 -23.58 -7.80
N GLN A 223 21.14 -23.55 -6.73
CA GLN A 223 20.70 -23.20 -5.37
C GLN A 223 21.60 -22.09 -4.85
N SER A 224 21.03 -20.91 -4.67
CA SER A 224 21.77 -19.73 -4.25
C SER A 224 21.33 -19.29 -2.86
N ILE A 225 22.30 -18.99 -2.00
CA ILE A 225 22.08 -18.42 -0.67
C ILE A 225 22.81 -17.09 -0.60
N GLY A 226 22.09 -16.02 -0.25
CA GLY A 226 22.67 -14.70 -0.05
C GLY A 226 22.28 -14.10 1.29
N LEU A 227 23.24 -13.48 1.99
CA LEU A 227 23.05 -12.85 3.29
C LEU A 227 23.29 -11.35 3.20
N LEU A 228 22.24 -10.55 3.40
CA LEU A 228 22.35 -9.11 3.60
C LEU A 228 22.10 -8.80 5.09
N SER A 229 23.19 -8.57 5.82
CA SER A 229 23.15 -8.43 7.29
C SER A 229 23.73 -7.10 7.74
N TYR A 230 22.88 -6.21 8.24
CA TYR A 230 23.33 -4.98 8.89
C TYR A 230 24.17 -5.31 10.12
N SER A 231 23.79 -6.33 10.89
CA SER A 231 24.50 -6.73 12.11
C SER A 231 25.95 -7.13 11.84
N PHE A 232 26.18 -7.93 10.79
CA PHE A 232 27.51 -8.31 10.32
C PHE A 232 28.35 -7.09 9.92
N LEU A 233 27.83 -6.26 9.02
CA LEU A 233 28.53 -5.09 8.50
C LEU A 233 28.89 -4.12 9.63
N ALA A 234 27.97 -3.96 10.57
CA ALA A 234 28.11 -3.07 11.70
C ALA A 234 29.15 -3.56 12.71
N GLN A 235 29.04 -4.81 13.18
CA GLN A 235 29.93 -5.34 14.21
C GLN A 235 31.37 -5.53 13.69
N GLU A 236 31.54 -5.90 12.42
CA GLU A 236 32.85 -5.99 11.77
C GLU A 236 33.37 -4.61 11.32
N LYS A 237 32.59 -3.53 11.54
CA LYS A 237 32.93 -2.12 11.24
C LYS A 237 33.41 -1.92 9.80
N LEU A 238 32.69 -2.53 8.86
CA LEU A 238 33.01 -2.40 7.44
C LEU A 238 32.61 -1.02 6.91
N ASP A 239 33.45 -0.46 6.04
CA ASP A 239 33.22 0.81 5.35
C ASP A 239 32.47 0.66 4.02
N ARG A 240 32.17 -0.58 3.63
CA ARG A 240 31.46 -0.96 2.41
C ARG A 240 30.50 -2.10 2.66
N ILE A 241 29.43 -2.14 1.88
CA ILE A 241 28.49 -3.25 1.89
C ILE A 241 29.16 -4.48 1.27
N VAL A 242 29.28 -5.54 2.06
CA VAL A 242 29.74 -6.88 1.65
C VAL A 242 28.59 -7.85 1.85
N VAL A 243 28.25 -8.62 0.81
CA VAL A 243 27.15 -9.59 0.85
C VAL A 243 27.73 -10.99 0.63
N PRO A 244 27.86 -11.82 1.68
CA PRO A 244 28.24 -13.21 1.53
C PRO A 244 27.21 -13.97 0.69
N MET A 245 27.69 -14.68 -0.33
CA MET A 245 26.85 -15.52 -1.19
C MET A 245 27.53 -16.84 -1.49
N VAL A 246 26.76 -17.92 -1.46
CA VAL A 246 27.19 -19.26 -1.86
C VAL A 246 26.21 -19.82 -2.88
N ASN A 247 26.73 -20.53 -3.87
CA ASN A 247 25.93 -21.08 -4.97
C ASN A 247 26.33 -22.53 -5.20
N TYR A 248 25.34 -23.40 -5.25
CA TYR A 248 25.46 -24.80 -5.61
C TYR A 248 24.82 -25.02 -6.97
N GLU A 249 25.44 -25.85 -7.78
CA GLU A 249 24.94 -26.27 -9.08
C GLU A 249 24.79 -27.78 -9.10
N PHE A 250 23.58 -28.26 -9.38
CA PHE A 250 23.32 -29.68 -9.58
C PHE A 250 22.92 -29.92 -11.02
N ASN A 251 23.73 -30.69 -11.73
CA ASN A 251 23.46 -31.05 -13.10
C ASN A 251 22.77 -32.42 -13.15
N SER A 252 21.50 -32.42 -13.57
CA SER A 252 20.68 -33.63 -13.60
C SER A 252 21.18 -34.68 -14.60
N SER A 253 21.91 -34.26 -15.63
CA SER A 253 22.44 -35.16 -16.68
C SER A 253 23.71 -35.89 -16.26
N THR A 254 24.55 -35.26 -15.43
CA THR A 254 25.81 -35.84 -14.93
C THR A 254 25.70 -36.38 -13.51
N GLY A 255 24.66 -35.97 -12.77
CA GLY A 255 24.51 -36.25 -11.34
C GLY A 255 25.56 -35.57 -10.47
N SER A 256 26.29 -34.56 -11.00
CA SER A 256 27.32 -33.84 -10.26
C SER A 256 26.73 -32.66 -9.49
N LEU A 257 27.18 -32.50 -8.24
CA LEU A 257 26.99 -31.30 -7.44
C LEU A 257 28.30 -30.51 -7.44
N GLU A 258 28.25 -29.27 -7.91
CA GLU A 258 29.38 -28.39 -8.03
C GLU A 258 29.17 -27.11 -7.21
N ILE A 259 30.30 -26.58 -6.74
CA ILE A 259 30.34 -25.30 -6.02
C ILE A 259 30.84 -24.24 -7.01
N LEU A 260 30.08 -23.16 -7.16
CA LEU A 260 30.44 -22.07 -8.07
C LEU A 260 31.33 -21.01 -7.39
N ASN A 261 32.00 -20.18 -8.20
CA ASN A 261 32.81 -19.01 -7.81
C ASN A 261 34.14 -19.32 -7.07
N GLY A 262 34.63 -20.55 -7.14
CA GLY A 262 35.95 -20.95 -6.62
C GLY A 262 35.96 -21.30 -5.12
N LYS A 263 36.74 -22.32 -4.75
CA LYS A 263 36.69 -22.94 -3.41
C LYS A 263 36.98 -21.97 -2.26
N GLU A 264 37.97 -21.08 -2.40
CA GLU A 264 38.38 -20.18 -1.31
C GLU A 264 37.30 -19.14 -0.97
N HIS A 265 36.72 -18.51 -2.00
CA HIS A 265 35.63 -17.54 -1.82
C HIS A 265 34.39 -18.21 -1.25
N PHE A 266 34.06 -19.41 -1.73
CA PHE A 266 32.95 -20.18 -1.20
C PHE A 266 33.12 -20.51 0.29
N VAL A 267 34.25 -21.08 0.70
CA VAL A 267 34.50 -21.45 2.11
C VAL A 267 34.44 -20.23 3.02
N THR A 268 35.00 -19.10 2.58
CA THR A 268 34.96 -17.84 3.33
C THR A 268 33.52 -17.31 3.47
N ASN A 269 32.76 -17.27 2.37
CA ASN A 269 31.38 -16.81 2.38
C ASN A 269 30.48 -17.73 3.21
N LEU A 270 30.65 -19.05 3.09
CA LEU A 270 29.93 -20.03 3.89
C LEU A 270 30.21 -19.79 5.38
N SER A 271 31.48 -19.62 5.77
CA SER A 271 31.82 -19.32 7.17
C SER A 271 31.15 -18.05 7.69
N LEU A 272 31.06 -17.00 6.87
CA LEU A 272 30.33 -15.78 7.24
C LEU A 272 28.83 -16.04 7.39
N ILE A 273 28.21 -16.79 6.47
CA ILE A 273 26.78 -17.13 6.54
C ILE A 273 26.49 -17.97 7.79
N LEU A 274 27.29 -18.99 8.09
CA LEU A 274 27.11 -19.83 9.28
C LEU A 274 27.27 -19.04 10.59
N ARG A 275 28.17 -18.04 10.60
CA ARG A 275 28.37 -17.19 11.78
C ARG A 275 27.20 -16.21 11.99
N TRP A 276 26.74 -15.55 10.93
CA TRP A 276 25.84 -14.39 11.03
C TRP A 276 24.37 -14.67 10.69
N SER A 277 24.06 -15.78 10.03
CA SER A 277 22.68 -16.21 9.73
C SER A 277 22.02 -16.95 10.90
N PRO A 278 20.71 -17.27 10.82
CA PRO A 278 20.03 -18.14 11.79
C PRO A 278 20.53 -19.59 11.85
N TYR A 279 21.33 -20.03 10.86
CA TYR A 279 21.74 -21.42 10.67
C TYR A 279 23.23 -21.59 10.97
N SER A 280 23.58 -22.67 11.66
CA SER A 280 24.94 -22.89 12.18
C SER A 280 25.70 -24.00 11.44
N SER A 281 25.03 -24.75 10.57
CA SER A 281 25.64 -25.80 9.73
C SER A 281 25.22 -25.67 8.25
N GLU A 282 26.02 -26.24 7.36
CA GLU A 282 25.72 -26.28 5.92
C GLU A 282 24.47 -27.14 5.66
N GLU A 283 24.30 -28.22 6.43
CA GLU A 283 23.15 -29.10 6.37
C GLU A 283 21.84 -28.37 6.71
N GLU A 284 21.85 -27.51 7.73
CA GLU A 284 20.69 -26.66 8.09
C GLU A 284 20.34 -25.67 6.98
N LEU A 285 21.35 -25.07 6.34
CA LEU A 285 21.19 -24.16 5.21
C LEU A 285 20.58 -24.89 4.00
N LEU A 286 21.13 -26.04 3.64
CA LEU A 286 20.62 -26.85 2.53
C LEU A 286 19.22 -27.39 2.83
N GLY A 287 18.93 -27.68 4.09
CA GLY A 287 17.60 -28.05 4.57
C GLY A 287 16.52 -26.99 4.30
N GLN A 288 16.88 -25.70 4.19
CA GLN A 288 15.92 -24.63 3.87
C GLN A 288 15.37 -24.69 2.46
N PHE A 289 15.98 -25.48 1.57
CA PHE A 289 15.46 -25.70 0.23
C PHE A 289 14.52 -26.91 0.12
N SER A 290 14.26 -27.65 1.21
CA SER A 290 13.44 -28.86 1.18
C SER A 290 11.98 -28.60 0.77
N ASP A 291 11.45 -27.43 1.12
CA ASP A 291 10.11 -26.94 0.79
C ASP A 291 10.09 -25.93 -0.37
N VAL A 292 11.25 -25.65 -0.95
CA VAL A 292 11.38 -24.88 -2.20
C VAL A 292 11.37 -25.90 -3.33
N GLY A 293 10.52 -25.72 -4.34
CA GLY A 293 10.37 -26.66 -5.46
C GLY A 293 11.61 -26.77 -6.36
N SER A 294 11.41 -27.10 -7.63
CA SER A 294 12.47 -26.98 -8.65
C SER A 294 12.83 -25.52 -8.97
N HIS A 295 11.93 -24.61 -8.66
CA HIS A 295 12.10 -23.16 -8.74
C HIS A 295 11.38 -22.51 -7.54
N GLY A 296 11.77 -21.27 -7.23
CA GLY A 296 11.13 -20.46 -6.18
C GLY A 296 12.13 -19.72 -5.30
N THR A 297 11.62 -18.81 -4.49
CA THR A 297 12.44 -17.99 -3.59
C THR A 297 11.88 -18.01 -2.17
N LYS A 298 12.78 -18.06 -1.19
CA LYS A 298 12.46 -18.05 0.24
C LYS A 298 13.31 -16.98 0.93
N VAL A 299 12.65 -15.99 1.50
CA VAL A 299 13.23 -14.83 2.17
C VAL A 299 12.93 -14.93 3.66
N ILE A 300 13.96 -14.87 4.49
CA ILE A 300 13.82 -14.89 5.96
C ILE A 300 14.44 -13.62 6.52
N ILE A 301 13.59 -12.76 7.05
CA ILE A 301 13.99 -11.51 7.70
C ILE A 301 13.97 -11.75 9.21
N TYR A 302 15.12 -11.57 9.85
CA TYR A 302 15.32 -11.85 11.27
C TYR A 302 16.00 -10.67 11.95
N ASN A 303 16.12 -10.74 13.27
CA ASN A 303 16.44 -9.57 14.08
C ASN A 303 15.48 -8.41 13.79
N LEU A 304 14.18 -8.74 13.82
CA LEU A 304 13.09 -7.80 13.61
C LEU A 304 13.19 -6.61 14.56
N TRP A 305 12.79 -5.43 14.07
CA TRP A 305 12.92 -4.20 14.82
C TRP A 305 11.92 -4.10 15.98
N LEU A 306 12.39 -3.49 17.06
CA LEU A 306 11.61 -3.16 18.23
C LEU A 306 11.14 -1.71 18.19
N ASN A 307 9.97 -1.47 18.74
CA ASN A 307 9.44 -0.14 18.99
C ASN A 307 10.11 0.52 20.22
N ASP A 308 9.69 1.73 20.55
CA ASP A 308 10.26 2.48 21.68
C ASP A 308 10.02 1.79 23.04
N ASP A 309 8.96 0.99 23.15
CA ASP A 309 8.63 0.20 24.35
C ASP A 309 9.40 -1.13 24.42
N GLY A 310 10.26 -1.42 23.45
CA GLY A 310 11.03 -2.66 23.38
C GLY A 310 10.24 -3.89 22.89
N ASN A 311 9.02 -3.69 22.37
CA ASN A 311 8.20 -4.73 21.78
C ASN A 311 8.42 -4.79 20.27
N LEU A 312 8.15 -5.95 19.65
CA LEU A 312 8.18 -6.06 18.18
C LEU A 312 7.11 -5.16 17.56
N GLU A 313 7.45 -4.49 16.46
CA GLU A 313 6.47 -3.73 15.67
C GLU A 313 5.42 -4.66 15.03
N LEU A 314 5.84 -5.86 14.63
CA LEU A 314 4.97 -6.92 14.12
C LEU A 314 4.53 -7.85 15.25
N ASP A 315 3.22 -7.92 15.46
CA ASP A 315 2.57 -8.80 16.42
C ASP A 315 2.11 -10.09 15.73
N PHE A 316 2.70 -11.20 16.16
CA PHE A 316 2.42 -12.55 15.66
C PHE A 316 1.56 -13.38 16.63
N ILE A 317 1.11 -12.79 17.75
CA ILE A 317 0.54 -13.50 18.89
C ILE A 317 -0.96 -13.20 19.05
N THR A 318 -1.37 -11.94 18.95
CA THR A 318 -2.76 -11.54 19.25
C THR A 318 -3.79 -12.25 18.37
N ASP A 319 -3.45 -12.47 17.10
CA ASP A 319 -4.27 -13.23 16.17
C ASP A 319 -3.37 -14.27 15.49
N PRO A 320 -3.58 -15.58 15.73
CA PRO A 320 -2.72 -16.62 15.17
C PRO A 320 -2.78 -16.68 13.65
N GLU A 321 -3.89 -16.22 13.06
CA GLU A 321 -4.14 -16.20 11.62
C GLU A 321 -3.74 -14.86 10.97
N ASP A 322 -3.16 -13.91 11.71
CA ASP A 322 -2.78 -12.61 11.17
C ASP A 322 -1.37 -12.21 11.60
N ILE A 323 -0.84 -11.18 10.95
CA ILE A 323 0.35 -10.45 11.41
C ILE A 323 -0.11 -9.01 11.56
N ARG A 324 -0.06 -8.48 12.78
CA ARG A 324 -0.64 -7.17 13.12
C ARG A 324 0.43 -6.14 13.42
N ILE A 325 0.09 -4.86 13.33
CA ILE A 325 0.94 -3.79 13.87
C ILE A 325 0.67 -3.64 15.36
N ALA A 326 1.71 -3.77 16.18
CA ALA A 326 1.63 -3.63 17.62
C ALA A 326 1.28 -2.18 18.03
N GLY A 327 0.40 -2.03 19.03
CA GLY A 327 0.10 -0.73 19.66
C GLY A 327 -0.99 0.13 18.99
N ASP A 328 -1.51 -0.24 17.81
CA ASP A 328 -2.54 0.58 17.12
C ASP A 328 -3.98 0.31 17.60
N VAL A 329 -4.19 -0.74 18.41
CA VAL A 329 -5.49 -1.00 19.06
C VAL A 329 -5.57 -0.22 20.37
N ARG A 330 -5.96 1.06 20.31
CA ARG A 330 -6.38 1.78 21.52
C ARG A 330 -7.65 1.13 22.03
N LYS A 331 -7.56 0.31 23.09
CA LYS A 331 -8.73 -0.10 23.87
C LYS A 331 -9.31 1.14 24.54
N ILE A 332 -10.23 1.81 23.87
CA ILE A 332 -11.09 2.80 24.51
C ILE A 332 -12.23 2.01 25.14
N ASP A 333 -12.22 1.86 26.46
CA ASP A 333 -13.33 1.26 27.17
C ASP A 333 -14.55 2.20 27.04
N THR A 334 -15.64 1.70 26.46
CA THR A 334 -16.89 2.38 26.06
C THR A 334 -16.88 3.06 24.68
N ILE A 335 -17.05 2.24 23.65
CA ILE A 335 -17.24 2.69 22.26
C ILE A 335 -18.72 2.53 21.88
N PRO A 336 -19.43 3.61 21.49
CA PRO A 336 -20.79 3.51 20.94
C PRO A 336 -20.82 2.60 19.69
N ALA A 337 -21.91 1.87 19.46
CA ALA A 337 -22.02 0.86 18.38
C ALA A 337 -21.65 1.37 16.96
N TRP A 338 -21.85 2.66 16.66
CA TRP A 338 -21.42 3.25 15.37
C TRP A 338 -19.90 3.32 15.24
N ARG A 339 -19.17 3.58 16.34
CA ARG A 339 -17.71 3.53 16.32
C ARG A 339 -17.23 2.09 16.18
N GLU A 340 -17.90 1.10 16.78
CA GLU A 340 -17.55 -0.32 16.58
C GLU A 340 -17.67 -0.75 15.11
N ALA A 341 -18.71 -0.34 14.40
CA ALA A 341 -18.86 -0.62 12.98
C ALA A 341 -17.75 0.03 12.13
N ASN A 342 -17.33 1.25 12.48
CA ASN A 342 -16.24 1.94 11.82
C ASN A 342 -14.87 1.30 12.13
N GLU A 343 -14.63 0.89 13.37
CA GLU A 343 -13.39 0.23 13.80
C GLU A 343 -13.19 -1.13 13.11
N LYS A 344 -14.29 -1.85 12.84
CA LYS A 344 -14.28 -3.14 12.15
C LYS A 344 -14.27 -3.02 10.62
N HIS A 345 -14.51 -1.83 10.08
CA HIS A 345 -14.56 -1.61 8.63
C HIS A 345 -13.17 -1.79 8.00
N ILE A 346 -13.14 -2.25 6.74
CA ILE A 346 -11.89 -2.51 6.00
C ILE A 346 -10.97 -1.29 5.95
N ALA A 347 -11.55 -0.10 5.71
CA ALA A 347 -10.87 1.21 5.70
C ALA A 347 -10.16 1.57 7.01
N HIS A 348 -10.52 0.92 8.12
CA HIS A 348 -9.81 1.07 9.39
C HIS A 348 -8.84 -0.09 9.61
N ARG A 349 -9.31 -1.33 9.41
CA ARG A 349 -8.55 -2.55 9.71
C ARG A 349 -7.28 -2.73 8.90
N PHE A 350 -7.24 -2.30 7.63
CA PHE A 350 -6.05 -2.49 6.78
C PHE A 350 -4.78 -1.88 7.40
N ARG A 351 -4.93 -0.85 8.24
CA ARG A 351 -3.82 -0.11 8.86
C ARG A 351 -2.98 -0.98 9.81
N PHE A 352 -3.61 -1.99 10.42
CA PHE A 352 -2.99 -2.82 11.46
C PHE A 352 -3.22 -4.33 11.28
N SER A 353 -4.01 -4.79 10.31
CA SER A 353 -4.21 -6.21 9.97
C SER A 353 -3.61 -6.50 8.60
N LEU A 354 -2.55 -7.30 8.54
CA LEU A 354 -1.89 -7.63 7.28
C LEU A 354 -2.82 -8.46 6.40
N ARG A 355 -3.62 -9.36 6.98
CA ARG A 355 -4.64 -10.14 6.26
C ARG A 355 -5.58 -9.22 5.47
N VAL A 356 -6.08 -8.19 6.13
CA VAL A 356 -6.99 -7.23 5.50
C VAL A 356 -6.27 -6.42 4.44
N TYR A 357 -5.04 -5.94 4.70
CA TYR A 357 -4.29 -5.19 3.71
C TYR A 357 -3.97 -6.03 2.46
N MET A 358 -3.51 -7.27 2.64
CA MET A 358 -3.25 -8.21 1.54
C MET A 358 -4.50 -8.48 0.70
N SER A 359 -5.69 -8.55 1.30
CA SER A 359 -6.94 -8.82 0.56
C SER A 359 -7.30 -7.73 -0.46
N ILE A 360 -6.88 -6.48 -0.24
CA ILE A 360 -7.18 -5.33 -1.12
C ILE A 360 -5.95 -4.84 -1.89
N LEU A 361 -4.77 -5.44 -1.65
CA LEU A 361 -3.49 -4.92 -2.10
C LEU A 361 -3.39 -4.85 -3.64
N TYR A 362 -4.01 -5.83 -4.30
CA TYR A 362 -4.06 -5.93 -5.74
C TYR A 362 -5.51 -5.83 -6.21
N LEU A 363 -5.75 -5.05 -7.27
CA LEU A 363 -7.10 -4.83 -7.80
C LEU A 363 -7.70 -6.13 -8.35
N GLN A 364 -6.86 -6.94 -8.99
CA GLN A 364 -7.19 -8.25 -9.53
C GLN A 364 -6.04 -9.22 -9.30
N ILE A 365 -6.34 -10.43 -8.84
CA ILE A 365 -5.39 -11.53 -8.74
C ILE A 365 -5.94 -12.67 -9.59
N PRO A 366 -5.15 -13.24 -10.51
CA PRO A 366 -5.60 -14.40 -11.30
C PRO A 366 -5.93 -15.58 -10.39
N ASP A 367 -6.96 -16.36 -10.74
CA ASP A 367 -7.36 -17.56 -9.98
C ASP A 367 -6.25 -18.61 -9.81
N SER A 368 -5.24 -18.57 -10.70
CA SER A 368 -4.06 -19.44 -10.65
C SER A 368 -3.07 -19.06 -9.53
N PHE A 369 -3.19 -17.87 -8.94
CA PHE A 369 -2.27 -17.37 -7.93
C PHE A 369 -2.95 -17.17 -6.57
N ARG A 370 -2.32 -17.64 -5.49
CA ARG A 370 -2.87 -17.56 -4.13
C ARG A 370 -1.91 -16.91 -3.16
N MET A 371 -2.42 -16.02 -2.33
CA MET A 371 -1.66 -15.47 -1.21
C MET A 371 -2.04 -16.19 0.07
N PHE A 372 -1.05 -16.68 0.81
CA PHE A 372 -1.22 -17.31 2.11
C PHE A 372 -0.62 -16.43 3.19
N LEU A 373 -1.34 -16.28 4.29
CA LEU A 373 -0.84 -15.63 5.49
C LEU A 373 -1.05 -16.59 6.67
N ARG A 374 0.01 -16.88 7.43
CA ARG A 374 -0.06 -17.75 8.61
C ARG A 374 -0.71 -19.10 8.30
N GLY A 375 -0.34 -19.70 7.17
CA GLY A 375 -0.89 -20.97 6.67
C GLY A 375 -2.31 -20.91 6.06
N ILE A 376 -2.99 -19.77 6.07
CA ILE A 376 -4.38 -19.63 5.60
C ILE A 376 -4.46 -18.70 4.39
N ILE A 377 -5.16 -19.15 3.35
CA ILE A 377 -5.40 -18.36 2.13
C ILE A 377 -6.07 -17.03 2.48
N VAL A 378 -5.51 -15.93 1.97
CA VAL A 378 -6.12 -14.61 2.00
C VAL A 378 -7.07 -14.51 0.81
N GLN A 379 -8.37 -14.39 1.09
CA GLN A 379 -9.36 -14.17 0.04
C GLN A 379 -9.21 -12.76 -0.51
N PRO A 380 -9.04 -12.57 -1.83
CA PRO A 380 -9.09 -11.24 -2.44
C PRO A 380 -10.44 -10.58 -2.15
N HIS A 381 -10.41 -9.30 -1.80
CA HIS A 381 -11.60 -8.51 -1.49
C HIS A 381 -11.70 -7.35 -2.48
N ASN A 382 -12.71 -7.39 -3.34
CA ASN A 382 -12.98 -6.29 -4.26
C ASN A 382 -13.84 -5.23 -3.56
N ILE A 383 -13.27 -4.05 -3.31
CA ILE A 383 -13.96 -2.95 -2.62
C ILE A 383 -15.21 -2.48 -3.38
N ALA A 384 -15.26 -2.66 -4.71
CA ALA A 384 -16.46 -2.35 -5.49
C ALA A 384 -17.68 -3.18 -5.06
N ASP A 385 -17.46 -4.39 -4.52
CA ASP A 385 -18.51 -5.26 -4.01
C ASP A 385 -19.13 -4.71 -2.72
N ASP A 386 -18.48 -3.78 -2.03
CA ASP A 386 -19.02 -3.12 -0.83
C ASP A 386 -19.91 -1.93 -1.18
N LEU A 387 -20.10 -1.62 -2.46
CA LEU A 387 -20.83 -0.45 -2.92
C LEU A 387 -22.29 -0.74 -3.30
N LYS A 388 -23.12 0.29 -3.21
CA LYS A 388 -24.49 0.37 -3.73
C LYS A 388 -24.68 1.69 -4.48
N TYR A 389 -25.65 1.72 -5.39
CA TYR A 389 -25.88 2.85 -6.30
C TYR A 389 -24.61 3.20 -7.10
N ILE A 390 -24.01 2.17 -7.70
CA ILE A 390 -22.72 2.30 -8.39
C ILE A 390 -22.88 3.09 -9.68
N GLU A 391 -21.99 4.06 -9.87
CA GLU A 391 -21.81 4.83 -11.10
C GLU A 391 -20.39 4.63 -11.64
N PHE A 392 -20.25 4.70 -12.96
CA PHE A 392 -18.96 4.62 -13.63
C PHE A 392 -18.66 5.96 -14.29
N ILE A 393 -17.67 6.67 -13.76
CA ILE A 393 -17.30 8.00 -14.23
C ILE A 393 -16.04 7.90 -15.07
N LEU A 394 -16.13 8.32 -16.33
CA LEU A 394 -15.00 8.39 -17.25
C LEU A 394 -14.18 9.66 -16.98
N TYR A 395 -12.87 9.52 -16.86
CA TYR A 395 -11.92 10.63 -16.72
C TYR A 395 -10.83 10.54 -17.79
N LYS A 396 -10.61 11.65 -18.49
CA LYS A 396 -9.59 11.78 -19.53
C LYS A 396 -8.66 12.96 -19.17
N PRO A 397 -7.61 12.74 -18.35
CA PRO A 397 -6.67 13.80 -18.02
C PRO A 397 -6.02 14.37 -19.28
N GLN A 398 -5.97 15.70 -19.39
CA GLN A 398 -5.34 16.39 -20.51
C GLN A 398 -4.11 17.18 -20.06
N VAL A 399 -3.04 17.11 -20.86
CA VAL A 399 -1.83 17.94 -20.73
C VAL A 399 -1.53 18.55 -22.09
N GLY A 400 -1.47 19.88 -22.16
CA GLY A 400 -1.20 20.59 -23.42
C GLY A 400 -2.19 20.26 -24.57
N GLY A 401 -3.46 19.99 -24.24
CA GLY A 401 -4.50 19.64 -25.23
C GLY A 401 -4.45 18.19 -25.74
N THR A 402 -3.55 17.35 -25.20
CA THR A 402 -3.50 15.91 -25.53
C THR A 402 -4.04 15.09 -24.36
N VAL A 403 -4.83 14.07 -24.68
CA VAL A 403 -5.34 13.10 -23.68
C VAL A 403 -4.19 12.17 -23.27
N GLU A 404 -3.79 12.24 -22.01
CA GLU A 404 -2.71 11.43 -21.46
C GLU A 404 -3.16 9.99 -21.16
N ALA A 405 -4.41 9.83 -20.72
CA ALA A 405 -4.99 8.53 -20.39
C ALA A 405 -6.51 8.56 -20.44
N THR A 406 -7.12 7.38 -20.35
CA THR A 406 -8.55 7.22 -20.12
C THR A 406 -8.74 6.30 -18.93
N VAL A 407 -9.40 6.80 -17.89
CA VAL A 407 -9.59 6.09 -16.61
C VAL A 407 -11.07 6.02 -16.28
N VAL A 408 -11.54 4.83 -15.93
CA VAL A 408 -12.90 4.62 -15.42
C VAL A 408 -12.82 4.54 -13.90
N THR A 409 -13.56 5.42 -13.23
CA THR A 409 -13.70 5.43 -11.77
C THR A 409 -15.04 4.82 -11.41
N THR A 410 -15.00 3.74 -10.62
CA THR A 410 -16.21 3.17 -10.03
C THR A 410 -16.50 3.93 -8.74
N VAL A 411 -17.64 4.61 -8.65
CA VAL A 411 -18.04 5.40 -7.47
C VAL A 411 -19.35 4.88 -6.93
N GLY A 412 -19.48 4.78 -5.62
CA GLY A 412 -20.70 4.32 -4.99
C GLY A 412 -20.79 4.69 -3.53
N PHE A 413 -21.95 4.43 -2.94
CA PHE A 413 -22.10 4.46 -1.49
C PHE A 413 -21.73 3.13 -0.88
N LEU A 414 -21.04 3.13 0.27
CA LEU A 414 -20.89 1.92 1.07
C LEU A 414 -22.27 1.33 1.40
N LYS A 415 -22.38 0.00 1.34
CA LYS A 415 -23.62 -0.73 1.66
C LYS A 415 -24.11 -0.39 3.07
N GLU A 416 -23.19 -0.21 4.02
CA GLU A 416 -23.48 0.16 5.41
C GLU A 416 -23.81 1.65 5.60
N ALA A 417 -23.62 2.51 4.59
CA ALA A 417 -23.99 3.92 4.68
C ALA A 417 -25.51 4.08 4.91
N PRO A 418 -25.95 5.00 5.80
CA PRO A 418 -25.16 6.05 6.46
C PRO A 418 -24.58 5.65 7.84
N ARG A 419 -24.61 4.38 8.23
CA ARG A 419 -24.16 3.92 9.56
C ARG A 419 -22.64 3.97 9.71
N VAL A 420 -21.92 3.79 8.61
CA VAL A 420 -20.47 3.93 8.50
C VAL A 420 -20.15 5.29 7.87
N ILE A 421 -19.13 5.97 8.40
CA ILE A 421 -18.73 7.32 7.93
C ILE A 421 -17.50 7.28 7.03
N MET A 422 -16.92 6.10 6.81
CA MET A 422 -15.78 5.88 5.92
C MET A 422 -16.10 6.33 4.50
N HIS A 423 -15.11 6.87 3.81
CA HIS A 423 -15.23 7.44 2.47
C HIS A 423 -13.83 7.59 1.88
N GLY A 424 -13.77 7.94 0.60
CA GLY A 424 -12.53 8.23 -0.11
C GLY A 424 -12.26 7.27 -1.26
N PHE A 425 -11.15 7.47 -1.95
CA PHE A 425 -10.80 6.71 -3.15
C PHE A 425 -9.71 5.68 -2.88
N ASN A 426 -9.89 4.48 -3.40
CA ASN A 426 -8.86 3.46 -3.48
C ASN A 426 -8.19 3.58 -4.85
N VAL A 427 -6.99 4.15 -4.86
CA VAL A 427 -6.23 4.45 -6.08
C VAL A 427 -5.17 3.40 -6.29
N TYR A 428 -5.29 2.67 -7.39
CA TYR A 428 -4.35 1.65 -7.84
C TYR A 428 -3.44 2.20 -8.94
N HIS A 429 -2.27 1.62 -9.10
CA HIS A 429 -1.35 1.85 -10.21
C HIS A 429 -0.75 0.51 -10.61
N LYS A 430 -0.95 0.10 -11.87
CA LYS A 430 -0.54 -1.19 -12.42
C LYS A 430 -0.96 -2.34 -11.52
N ASN A 431 -2.27 -2.42 -11.26
CA ASN A 431 -2.89 -3.41 -10.37
C ASN A 431 -2.52 -3.29 -8.87
N ARG A 432 -1.63 -2.39 -8.45
CA ARG A 432 -1.13 -2.26 -7.07
C ARG A 432 -1.74 -1.07 -6.34
N LEU A 433 -2.29 -1.27 -5.13
CA LEU A 433 -2.93 -0.24 -4.32
C LEU A 433 -1.95 0.81 -3.77
N ILE A 434 -1.99 2.06 -4.24
CA ILE A 434 -1.07 3.11 -3.77
C ILE A 434 -1.70 3.93 -2.64
N LEU A 435 -2.94 4.39 -2.83
CA LEU A 435 -3.66 5.21 -1.85
C LEU A 435 -4.97 4.53 -1.44
N PRO A 436 -5.02 3.83 -0.29
CA PRO A 436 -6.25 3.27 0.27
C PRO A 436 -7.12 4.37 0.89
N PHE A 437 -8.41 4.38 0.57
CA PHE A 437 -9.42 5.29 1.14
C PHE A 437 -8.95 6.76 1.22
N TRP A 438 -8.35 7.26 0.15
CA TRP A 438 -7.84 8.62 0.05
C TRP A 438 -8.97 9.65 0.21
N GLN A 439 -8.93 10.37 1.32
CA GLN A 439 -9.90 11.40 1.65
C GLN A 439 -9.56 12.68 0.90
N VAL A 440 -10.15 12.84 -0.29
CA VAL A 440 -9.95 14.02 -1.13
C VAL A 440 -10.80 15.21 -0.67
N VAL A 441 -11.88 14.98 0.07
CA VAL A 441 -12.74 16.03 0.63
C VAL A 441 -12.75 15.97 2.17
N ASN A 442 -12.99 17.11 2.82
CA ASN A 442 -13.08 17.22 4.28
C ASN A 442 -14.54 17.42 4.73
N TYR A 443 -14.94 16.75 5.82
CA TYR A 443 -16.34 16.55 6.20
C TYR A 443 -16.75 17.33 7.44
N ILE A 444 -16.53 18.64 7.41
CA ILE A 444 -17.10 19.55 8.42
C ILE A 444 -18.63 19.41 8.45
N ASP A 445 -19.26 19.04 7.31
CA ASP A 445 -20.67 18.66 7.17
C ASP A 445 -20.87 17.20 6.70
N SER A 446 -22.10 16.71 6.70
CA SER A 446 -22.45 15.33 6.28
C SER A 446 -22.22 15.02 4.80
N ARG A 447 -21.90 16.03 3.98
CA ARG A 447 -21.83 15.94 2.51
C ARG A 447 -20.65 15.11 2.05
N GLY A 448 -20.92 13.98 1.38
CA GLY A 448 -19.98 13.01 0.78
C GLY A 448 -19.63 11.82 1.69
N ARG A 449 -20.23 11.70 2.89
CA ARG A 449 -19.92 10.63 3.85
C ARG A 449 -20.42 9.28 3.36
N GLY A 450 -19.56 8.28 3.26
CA GLY A 450 -19.94 6.99 2.69
C GLY A 450 -19.69 6.87 1.20
N VAL A 451 -19.29 7.95 0.50
CA VAL A 451 -18.87 7.87 -0.91
C VAL A 451 -17.49 7.21 -0.95
N VAL A 452 -17.40 6.09 -1.67
CA VAL A 452 -16.14 5.40 -1.93
C VAL A 452 -15.98 5.24 -3.43
N GLY A 453 -14.76 5.49 -3.90
CA GLY A 453 -14.39 5.27 -5.29
C GLY A 453 -13.23 4.31 -5.45
N ILE A 454 -13.15 3.66 -6.61
CA ILE A 454 -12.06 2.76 -7.01
C ILE A 454 -11.62 3.15 -8.42
N LEU A 455 -10.32 3.32 -8.61
CA LEU A 455 -9.73 3.59 -9.92
C LEU A 455 -8.29 3.09 -10.02
N GLN A 456 -7.87 2.83 -11.25
CA GLN A 456 -6.47 2.59 -11.62
C GLN A 456 -5.93 3.81 -12.39
N ALA A 457 -4.92 4.47 -11.83
CA ALA A 457 -4.37 5.73 -12.31
C ALA A 457 -2.92 5.54 -12.79
N ASP A 458 -2.73 4.81 -13.90
CA ASP A 458 -1.41 4.47 -14.44
C ASP A 458 -0.64 5.65 -15.06
N PHE A 459 -1.29 6.81 -15.19
CA PHE A 459 -0.71 8.03 -15.75
C PHE A 459 -0.02 8.92 -14.70
N VAL A 460 -0.10 8.55 -13.42
CA VAL A 460 0.62 9.21 -12.32
C VAL A 460 1.62 8.24 -11.70
N GLU A 461 2.86 8.69 -11.55
CA GLU A 461 3.93 7.83 -11.05
C GLU A 461 3.91 7.77 -9.50
N PRO A 462 4.01 6.56 -8.91
CA PRO A 462 4.14 6.41 -7.47
C PRO A 462 5.51 6.90 -6.97
N THR A 463 5.54 7.36 -5.73
CA THR A 463 6.80 7.61 -5.00
C THR A 463 7.58 6.31 -4.78
N HIS A 464 8.88 6.41 -4.45
CA HIS A 464 9.78 5.26 -4.27
C HIS A 464 9.26 4.16 -3.34
N ASN A 465 8.47 4.47 -2.31
CA ASN A 465 7.94 3.48 -1.37
C ASN A 465 6.55 2.92 -1.77
N LYS A 466 5.99 3.40 -2.89
CA LYS A 466 4.66 3.05 -3.42
C LYS A 466 3.52 3.24 -2.41
N GLN A 467 3.63 4.24 -1.53
CA GLN A 467 2.58 4.62 -0.55
C GLN A 467 1.97 6.01 -0.81
N ASP A 468 2.42 6.68 -1.87
CA ASP A 468 1.89 7.96 -2.35
C ASP A 468 2.33 8.14 -3.81
N PHE A 469 1.79 9.14 -4.51
CA PHE A 469 2.20 9.55 -5.86
C PHE A 469 3.10 10.79 -5.84
N GLU A 470 3.93 10.92 -6.87
CA GLU A 470 4.72 12.12 -7.10
C GLU A 470 3.81 13.34 -7.27
N LYS A 471 4.17 14.47 -6.65
CA LYS A 471 3.34 15.69 -6.60
C LYS A 471 3.47 16.51 -7.88
N THR A 472 3.07 15.91 -9.00
CA THR A 472 3.06 16.50 -10.34
C THR A 472 1.76 17.28 -10.60
N SER A 473 1.71 18.03 -11.70
CA SER A 473 0.48 18.70 -12.15
C SER A 473 -0.64 17.69 -12.47
N LEU A 474 -0.30 16.54 -13.05
CA LEU A 474 -1.24 15.44 -13.30
C LEU A 474 -1.85 14.90 -12.00
N PHE A 475 -1.04 14.72 -10.95
CA PHE A 475 -1.54 14.31 -9.64
C PHE A 475 -2.51 15.34 -9.05
N GLN A 476 -2.21 16.63 -9.17
CA GLN A 476 -3.10 17.70 -8.70
C GLN A 476 -4.42 17.75 -9.47
N LYS A 477 -4.40 17.56 -10.78
CA LYS A 477 -5.61 17.46 -11.61
C LYS A 477 -6.47 16.25 -11.21
N LEU A 478 -5.83 15.10 -10.97
CA LEU A 478 -6.51 13.92 -10.46
C LEU A 478 -7.17 14.22 -9.10
N GLU A 479 -6.45 14.81 -8.15
CA GLU A 479 -7.00 15.18 -6.84
C GLU A 479 -8.22 16.10 -6.97
N ALA A 480 -8.14 17.11 -7.84
CA ALA A 480 -9.24 18.04 -8.11
C ALA A 480 -10.46 17.31 -8.69
N ARG A 481 -10.26 16.47 -9.72
CA ARG A 481 -11.36 15.72 -10.33
C ARG A 481 -12.02 14.76 -9.35
N LEU A 482 -11.26 14.06 -8.50
CA LEU A 482 -11.83 13.16 -7.50
C LEU A 482 -12.70 13.91 -6.47
N LYS A 483 -12.34 15.15 -6.11
CA LYS A 483 -13.17 16.03 -5.25
C LYS A 483 -14.49 16.36 -5.94
N GLU A 484 -14.44 16.76 -7.19
CA GLU A 484 -15.64 17.08 -7.99
C GLU A 484 -16.54 15.87 -8.15
N MET A 485 -15.99 14.71 -8.55
CA MET A 485 -16.73 13.46 -8.66
C MET A 485 -17.45 13.10 -7.35
N THR A 486 -16.83 13.35 -6.20
CA THR A 486 -17.46 13.11 -4.90
C THR A 486 -18.68 13.99 -4.70
N TRP A 487 -18.58 15.27 -5.04
CA TRP A 487 -19.69 16.23 -4.89
C TRP A 487 -20.82 15.97 -5.90
N GLU A 488 -20.47 15.77 -7.16
CA GLU A 488 -21.41 15.41 -8.25
C GLU A 488 -22.21 14.16 -7.87
N TYR A 489 -21.52 13.08 -7.51
CA TYR A 489 -22.15 11.83 -7.11
C TYR A 489 -23.02 12.01 -5.87
N TRP A 490 -22.50 12.66 -4.82
CA TRP A 490 -23.23 12.86 -3.58
C TRP A 490 -24.51 13.67 -3.78
N ASP A 491 -24.43 14.80 -4.47
CA ASP A 491 -25.57 15.71 -4.62
C ASP A 491 -26.73 15.03 -5.35
N VAL A 492 -26.43 14.18 -6.33
CA VAL A 492 -27.43 13.39 -7.06
C VAL A 492 -28.02 12.28 -6.17
N HIS A 493 -27.18 11.55 -5.43
CA HIS A 493 -27.59 10.29 -4.80
C HIS A 493 -27.88 10.38 -3.30
N CYS A 494 -27.56 11.49 -2.61
CA CYS A 494 -27.69 11.60 -1.15
C CYS A 494 -29.11 11.34 -0.63
N ARG A 495 -30.13 11.65 -1.43
CA ARG A 495 -31.54 11.40 -1.10
C ARG A 495 -31.87 9.91 -1.00
N LEU A 496 -31.18 9.05 -1.75
CA LEU A 496 -31.33 7.59 -1.70
C LEU A 496 -30.89 6.99 -0.35
N LEU A 497 -30.08 7.73 0.42
CA LEU A 497 -29.64 7.38 1.77
C LEU A 497 -30.42 8.08 2.88
N GLY A 498 -31.44 8.88 2.54
CA GLY A 498 -32.23 9.63 3.50
C GLY A 498 -31.53 10.85 4.10
N TYR A 499 -30.44 11.33 3.49
CA TYR A 499 -29.87 12.62 3.85
C TYR A 499 -30.83 13.76 3.47
N ARG A 500 -30.96 14.77 4.34
CA ARG A 500 -31.77 15.97 4.08
C ARG A 500 -30.90 17.03 3.40
N GLU A 501 -31.41 17.65 2.33
CA GLU A 501 -30.77 18.81 1.71
C GLU A 501 -30.80 20.01 2.65
N ASN A 502 -29.64 20.62 2.90
CA ASN A 502 -29.53 21.97 3.46
C ASN A 502 -29.23 23.02 2.38
N TYR A 503 -29.17 22.65 1.09
CA TYR A 503 -28.80 23.55 0.00
C TYR A 503 -29.78 23.50 -1.17
N PRO A 504 -30.17 24.66 -1.74
CA PRO A 504 -31.08 24.71 -2.88
C PRO A 504 -30.38 24.22 -4.14
N VAL A 505 -30.99 23.25 -4.81
CA VAL A 505 -30.63 22.81 -6.16
C VAL A 505 -30.54 24.04 -7.08
N PRO A 506 -29.45 24.24 -7.85
CA PRO A 506 -29.42 25.26 -8.89
C PRO A 506 -30.54 24.97 -9.90
N LYS A 507 -31.55 25.84 -9.93
CA LYS A 507 -32.58 25.78 -10.98
C LYS A 507 -31.87 25.90 -12.33
N ALA A 508 -32.02 24.90 -13.18
CA ALA A 508 -31.66 25.00 -14.59
C ALA A 508 -32.26 26.30 -15.15
N LYS A 509 -31.41 27.19 -15.68
CA LYS A 509 -31.87 28.39 -16.39
C LYS A 509 -32.60 27.92 -17.66
N GLN A 510 -33.93 27.90 -17.62
CA GLN A 510 -34.73 27.88 -18.84
C GLN A 510 -34.44 29.19 -19.58
N ALA A 511 -33.76 29.09 -20.72
CA ALA A 511 -33.66 30.16 -21.68
C ALA A 511 -35.05 30.35 -22.31
N GLU A 512 -35.78 31.38 -21.87
CA GLU A 512 -36.97 31.85 -22.58
C GLU A 512 -36.54 32.33 -23.98
N LEU A 513 -36.86 31.52 -24.98
CA LEU A 513 -36.68 31.87 -26.38
C LEU A 513 -37.78 32.87 -26.78
N ASN A 514 -37.36 34.12 -27.01
CA ASN A 514 -38.17 35.18 -27.61
C ASN A 514 -38.84 34.71 -28.92
N ARG A 515 -40.17 34.65 -28.95
CA ARG A 515 -40.98 34.82 -30.18
C ARG A 515 -41.74 36.14 -30.08
N LYS A 516 -41.27 37.16 -30.82
CA LYS A 516 -42.09 38.35 -31.14
C LYS A 516 -42.94 38.07 -32.36
N SER A 517 -44.24 38.39 -32.31
CA SER A 517 -45.03 38.89 -33.45
C SER A 517 -46.51 39.18 -33.08
N TYR A 518 -46.79 40.48 -32.87
CA TYR A 518 -47.98 41.30 -33.20
C TYR A 518 -49.41 40.95 -32.69
N LEU A 519 -49.98 41.84 -31.85
CA LEU A 519 -51.09 42.77 -32.21
C LEU A 519 -51.53 43.67 -31.00
N VAL A 520 -51.28 44.99 -31.15
CA VAL A 520 -52.13 46.19 -30.95
C VAL A 520 -52.90 46.48 -29.63
N ASP A 521 -52.54 47.65 -29.05
CA ASP A 521 -53.24 48.67 -28.24
C ASP A 521 -54.02 48.36 -26.94
N ALA A 522 -53.57 48.97 -25.84
CA ALA A 522 -54.32 50.02 -25.10
C ALA A 522 -53.44 50.79 -24.09
N LYS A 523 -53.68 52.10 -23.99
CA LYS A 523 -52.97 53.14 -23.22
C LYS A 523 -53.17 53.06 -21.69
N ALA A 524 -52.17 53.55 -20.92
CA ALA A 524 -52.21 54.82 -20.14
C ALA A 524 -51.55 54.76 -18.74
N ALA A 525 -50.66 55.75 -18.48
CA ALA A 525 -50.26 56.39 -17.20
C ALA A 525 -49.66 55.51 -16.07
N ASN A 526 -48.71 55.94 -15.21
CA ASN A 526 -48.46 57.28 -14.66
C ASN A 526 -47.02 57.40 -14.10
N GLU A 527 -46.64 58.65 -13.82
CA GLU A 527 -45.32 59.24 -13.54
C GLU A 527 -44.64 58.97 -12.17
N ASN A 528 -43.36 59.40 -12.10
CA ASN A 528 -42.60 60.01 -10.99
C ASN A 528 -42.05 59.15 -9.83
N ALA A 529 -40.71 59.08 -9.68
CA ALA A 529 -39.91 60.09 -8.96
C ALA A 529 -38.49 59.56 -8.63
N GLU A 530 -37.48 60.36 -8.98
CA GLU A 530 -36.11 60.29 -8.45
C GLU A 530 -36.08 60.57 -6.93
N LEU A 531 -35.00 60.16 -6.23
CA LEU A 531 -33.95 61.08 -5.75
C LEU A 531 -33.14 60.52 -4.54
N ARG A 532 -31.83 60.81 -4.57
CA ARG A 532 -30.82 60.94 -3.49
C ARG A 532 -29.91 59.71 -3.26
N LYS A 533 -28.72 59.74 -3.88
CA LYS A 533 -27.42 60.37 -3.45
C LYS A 533 -26.60 59.38 -2.60
N ARG A 534 -25.56 58.77 -3.20
CA ARG A 534 -24.15 59.19 -3.18
C ARG A 534 -23.58 59.32 -1.77
N THR A 535 -22.43 58.67 -1.51
CA THR A 535 -21.10 59.35 -1.39
C THR A 535 -20.02 58.41 -0.81
N MET A 536 -18.95 58.17 -1.60
CA MET A 536 -17.51 58.00 -1.25
C MET A 536 -17.06 56.78 -0.43
N ARG A 537 -15.79 56.35 -0.46
CA ARG A 537 -14.66 56.25 -1.41
C ARG A 537 -13.60 55.42 -0.64
N ASN A 538 -12.77 54.69 -1.38
CA ASN A 538 -11.39 54.21 -1.15
C ASN A 538 -10.67 54.75 0.11
N THR A 539 -9.76 54.05 0.80
CA THR A 539 -8.43 53.64 0.28
C THR A 539 -7.67 52.77 1.32
N SER A 540 -6.77 51.92 0.80
CA SER A 540 -5.40 51.57 1.25
C SER A 540 -5.12 50.76 2.55
N GLU A 541 -4.63 49.54 2.30
CA GLU A 541 -3.30 49.00 2.64
C GLU A 541 -2.88 48.50 4.04
N GLN A 542 -2.17 47.37 3.95
CA GLN A 542 -1.12 46.79 4.79
C GLN A 542 -1.49 45.93 6.02
N GLY A 543 -1.07 44.65 5.95
CA GLY A 543 -0.06 44.19 6.90
C GLY A 543 -0.37 42.96 7.76
N SER A 544 -0.08 41.78 7.20
CA SER A 544 0.75 40.71 7.81
C SER A 544 0.23 39.77 8.92
N ASN A 545 0.67 38.52 8.75
CA ASN A 545 0.98 37.46 9.73
C ASN A 545 -0.09 36.49 10.23
N ASN A 546 0.00 35.27 9.67
CA ASN A 546 0.18 33.97 10.36
C ASN A 546 -0.37 33.83 11.80
N LYS A 547 -1.28 32.87 11.99
CA LYS A 547 -1.08 31.72 12.92
C LYS A 547 -2.24 30.71 12.85
N ARG A 548 -1.87 29.47 12.54
CA ARG A 548 -2.61 28.25 12.92
C ARG A 548 -2.85 28.26 14.43
N LYS A 549 -4.09 28.04 14.86
CA LYS A 549 -4.42 27.54 16.19
C LYS A 549 -5.55 26.50 16.09
N ILE A 550 -5.18 25.29 16.48
CA ILE A 550 -6.04 24.27 17.08
C ILE A 550 -6.76 24.92 18.28
N TYR A 551 -8.06 24.65 18.48
CA TYR A 551 -8.62 24.22 19.77
C TYR A 551 -10.17 24.12 19.74
N GLU A 552 -10.63 23.03 20.36
CA GLU A 552 -11.85 22.86 21.18
C GLU A 552 -13.25 23.03 20.57
N GLN A 553 -13.84 21.84 20.37
CA GLN A 553 -15.23 21.47 20.62
C GLN A 553 -15.86 22.24 21.78
N VAL A 554 -16.99 22.90 21.51
CA VAL A 554 -17.95 23.34 22.53
C VAL A 554 -19.32 22.76 22.16
N ASP A 555 -19.82 21.92 23.06
CA ASP A 555 -21.19 21.41 23.11
C ASP A 555 -22.21 22.55 23.08
N LEU A 556 -23.30 22.38 22.32
CA LEU A 556 -24.56 22.97 22.71
C LEU A 556 -25.73 22.01 22.45
N HIS A 557 -26.32 21.59 23.56
CA HIS A 557 -27.51 20.77 23.65
C HIS A 557 -28.79 21.62 23.56
N ASN A 558 -29.90 20.94 23.22
CA ASN A 558 -31.31 21.32 23.34
C ASN A 558 -31.96 22.12 22.20
N SER A 559 -32.84 21.45 21.45
CA SER A 559 -34.28 21.72 21.59
C SER A 559 -35.18 20.57 21.10
N LYS A 560 -36.28 20.42 21.84
CA LYS A 560 -37.25 19.33 21.91
C LYS A 560 -38.31 19.33 20.79
N LYS A 561 -38.82 18.12 20.52
CA LYS A 561 -40.23 17.73 20.23
C LYS A 561 -40.88 18.16 18.90
N ARG A 562 -41.31 17.17 18.12
CA ARG A 562 -42.70 16.65 18.11
C ARG A 562 -42.85 15.44 17.18
N ALA A 563 -43.47 14.39 17.72
CA ALA A 563 -43.97 13.23 17.01
C ALA A 563 -45.29 13.55 16.31
N LYS A 564 -45.52 12.96 15.14
CA LYS A 564 -46.84 12.62 14.61
C LYS A 564 -46.72 11.33 13.81
N GLU A 565 -47.36 10.30 14.33
CA GLU A 565 -47.77 9.10 13.61
C GLU A 565 -48.82 9.49 12.56
N GLU A 566 -48.76 8.91 11.36
CA GLU A 566 -49.98 8.65 10.58
C GLU A 566 -49.73 7.55 9.53
N ASN A 567 -50.34 6.40 9.85
CA ASN A 567 -50.95 5.36 9.03
C ASN A 567 -50.56 5.13 7.55
N VAL A 568 -50.11 3.89 7.37
CA VAL A 568 -50.21 2.99 6.22
C VAL A 568 -51.51 3.16 5.40
N LYS A 569 -51.36 3.36 4.09
CA LYS A 569 -52.30 2.86 3.07
C LYS A 569 -51.55 2.35 1.84
N SER A 570 -51.74 1.07 1.58
CA SER A 570 -51.39 0.30 0.39
C SER A 570 -52.31 0.62 -0.80
N VAL A 571 -51.74 0.97 -1.97
CA VAL A 571 -52.30 0.75 -3.33
C VAL A 571 -51.08 0.88 -4.27
N GLY A 572 -50.61 -0.14 -4.98
CA GLY A 572 -51.27 -0.76 -6.14
C GLY A 572 -50.79 -0.06 -7.42
N ILE A 573 -49.64 -0.46 -7.96
CA ILE A 573 -49.06 0.08 -9.19
C ILE A 573 -49.81 -0.54 -10.38
N SER A 574 -50.47 0.29 -11.18
CA SER A 574 -50.90 -0.07 -12.53
C SER A 574 -50.22 0.84 -13.53
N GLN A 575 -49.51 0.18 -14.45
CA GLN A 575 -48.84 0.71 -15.62
C GLN A 575 -49.85 1.33 -16.59
N ASN A 576 -49.52 2.49 -17.15
CA ASN A 576 -49.60 2.82 -18.57
C ASN A 576 -49.62 4.34 -18.75
N MET A 577 -48.63 4.90 -19.45
CA MET A 577 -48.92 5.97 -20.39
C MET A 577 -47.91 6.02 -21.54
N GLN A 578 -48.47 6.08 -22.73
CA GLN A 578 -47.87 6.01 -24.05
C GLN A 578 -47.08 7.29 -24.39
N VAL A 579 -46.01 7.11 -25.16
CA VAL A 579 -45.14 8.17 -25.71
C VAL A 579 -45.61 8.51 -27.13
N ILE A 580 -45.81 9.80 -27.42
CA ILE A 580 -46.04 10.35 -28.77
C ILE A 580 -44.69 10.92 -29.28
N PRO A 581 -44.30 10.71 -30.55
CA PRO A 581 -42.93 10.96 -31.02
C PRO A 581 -42.73 12.26 -31.84
N ALA A 582 -41.43 12.59 -31.98
CA ALA A 582 -40.75 13.33 -33.07
C ALA A 582 -40.35 14.82 -32.79
N PRO A 583 -39.40 15.41 -33.56
CA PRO A 583 -38.13 14.87 -34.10
C PRO A 583 -36.95 15.87 -34.01
N ALA A 584 -35.71 15.40 -34.05
CA ALA A 584 -34.62 16.11 -34.75
C ALA A 584 -33.45 15.17 -35.05
N ALA A 585 -33.08 15.14 -36.32
CA ALA A 585 -32.01 14.35 -36.88
C ALA A 585 -30.63 14.93 -36.53
N GLN A 586 -29.70 14.06 -36.14
CA GLN A 586 -28.27 14.25 -36.37
C GLN A 586 -27.74 12.95 -36.99
N VAL A 587 -26.91 13.11 -38.02
CA VAL A 587 -26.30 12.03 -38.80
C VAL A 587 -25.44 11.19 -37.87
N LEU A 588 -25.88 9.97 -37.57
CA LEU A 588 -25.11 9.00 -36.80
C LEU A 588 -24.02 8.41 -37.71
N ASP A 589 -22.78 8.43 -37.22
CA ASP A 589 -21.66 7.81 -37.91
C ASP A 589 -21.85 6.28 -37.98
N GLN A 590 -21.43 5.67 -39.08
CA GLN A 590 -21.71 4.26 -39.39
C GLN A 590 -20.97 3.31 -38.43
N GLU A 591 -19.85 3.77 -37.88
CA GLU A 591 -19.08 3.08 -36.83
C GLU A 591 -19.81 3.09 -35.47
N THR A 592 -20.58 4.16 -35.20
CA THR A 592 -21.41 4.27 -33.99
C THR A 592 -22.61 3.33 -34.04
N LEU A 593 -23.22 3.14 -35.22
CA LEU A 593 -24.31 2.19 -35.41
C LEU A 593 -23.86 0.73 -35.24
N THR A 594 -22.67 0.39 -35.74
CA THR A 594 -22.09 -0.95 -35.55
C THR A 594 -21.73 -1.23 -34.09
N LEU A 595 -21.17 -0.25 -33.39
CA LEU A 595 -20.86 -0.37 -31.96
C LEU A 595 -22.13 -0.51 -31.10
N LEU A 596 -23.23 0.16 -31.48
CA LEU A 596 -24.50 0.04 -30.78
C LEU A 596 -25.09 -1.38 -30.91
N ASP A 597 -25.02 -1.97 -32.10
CA ASP A 597 -25.49 -3.34 -32.38
C ASP A 597 -24.63 -4.40 -31.66
N GLU A 598 -23.30 -4.21 -31.63
CA GLU A 598 -22.41 -5.08 -30.86
C GLU A 598 -22.65 -4.98 -29.36
N ASN A 599 -22.87 -3.78 -28.82
CA ASN A 599 -23.13 -3.58 -27.41
C ASN A 599 -24.47 -4.23 -26.99
N GLN A 600 -25.52 -4.13 -27.82
CA GLN A 600 -26.79 -4.83 -27.59
C GLN A 600 -26.63 -6.36 -27.59
N LYS A 601 -25.82 -6.90 -28.51
CA LYS A 601 -25.49 -8.34 -28.54
C LYS A 601 -24.73 -8.77 -27.29
N LEU A 602 -23.79 -7.95 -26.82
CA LEU A 602 -23.03 -8.22 -25.59
C LEU A 602 -23.92 -8.15 -24.35
N GLN A 603 -24.79 -7.16 -24.23
CA GLN A 603 -25.75 -7.05 -23.13
C GLN A 603 -26.68 -8.27 -23.08
N THR A 604 -27.14 -8.75 -24.24
CA THR A 604 -27.97 -9.96 -24.33
C THR A 604 -27.20 -11.20 -23.84
N LYS A 605 -25.93 -11.35 -24.24
CA LYS A 605 -25.06 -12.45 -23.77
C LYS A 605 -24.76 -12.36 -22.26
N CYS A 606 -24.60 -11.16 -21.71
CA CYS A 606 -24.40 -10.97 -20.28
C CYS A 606 -25.64 -11.38 -19.49
N LEU A 607 -26.83 -10.96 -19.91
CA LEU A 607 -28.11 -11.36 -19.31
C LEU A 607 -28.33 -12.89 -19.38
N GLU A 608 -27.94 -13.52 -20.49
CA GLU A 608 -28.00 -14.98 -20.62
C GLU A 608 -27.01 -15.68 -19.68
N SER A 609 -25.79 -15.14 -19.55
CA SER A 609 -24.78 -15.65 -18.62
C SER A 609 -25.19 -15.49 -17.16
N GLU A 610 -25.83 -14.38 -16.78
CA GLU A 610 -26.38 -14.16 -15.43
C GLU A 610 -27.46 -15.19 -15.10
N LYS A 611 -28.37 -15.48 -16.03
CA LYS A 611 -29.39 -16.54 -15.86
C LYS A 611 -28.76 -17.92 -15.71
N ILE A 612 -27.75 -18.25 -16.51
CA ILE A 612 -27.02 -19.51 -16.39
C ILE A 612 -26.31 -19.59 -15.04
N GLN A 613 -25.72 -18.49 -14.56
CA GLN A 613 -25.07 -18.43 -13.25
C GLN A 613 -26.05 -18.65 -12.11
N GLU A 614 -27.25 -18.06 -12.16
CA GLU A 614 -28.32 -18.30 -11.19
C GLU A 614 -28.76 -19.78 -11.19
N GLU A 615 -28.96 -20.37 -12.37
CA GLU A 615 -29.31 -21.79 -12.49
C GLU A 615 -28.21 -22.71 -11.94
N LEU A 616 -26.94 -22.38 -12.21
CA LEU A 616 -25.79 -23.12 -11.71
C LEU A 616 -25.67 -23.01 -10.18
N ASN A 617 -25.90 -21.82 -9.61
CA ASN A 617 -25.91 -21.60 -8.17
C ASN A 617 -27.02 -22.42 -7.48
N LEU A 618 -28.20 -22.53 -8.10
CA LEU A 618 -29.27 -23.39 -7.62
C LEU A 618 -28.86 -24.88 -7.66
N LYS A 619 -28.24 -25.34 -8.75
CA LYS A 619 -27.71 -26.70 -8.87
C LYS A 619 -26.62 -27.00 -7.84
N VAL A 620 -25.71 -26.07 -7.59
CA VAL A 620 -24.65 -26.22 -6.56
C VAL A 620 -25.28 -26.34 -5.17
N THR A 621 -26.32 -25.57 -4.87
CA THR A 621 -27.03 -25.62 -3.60
C THR A 621 -27.74 -26.97 -3.41
N ASP A 622 -28.41 -27.48 -4.44
CA ASP A 622 -29.04 -28.81 -4.45
C ASP A 622 -28.02 -29.94 -4.25
N LEU A 623 -26.88 -29.87 -4.96
CA LEU A 623 -25.80 -30.86 -4.83
C LEU A 623 -25.18 -30.85 -3.43
N ARG A 624 -24.99 -29.67 -2.83
CA ARG A 624 -24.50 -29.56 -1.43
C ARG A 624 -25.46 -30.25 -0.46
N SER A 625 -26.76 -30.00 -0.60
CA SER A 625 -27.79 -30.66 0.21
C SER A 625 -27.76 -32.20 0.05
N LYS A 626 -27.62 -32.69 -1.19
CA LYS A 626 -27.51 -34.14 -1.46
C LYS A 626 -26.25 -34.76 -0.87
N ILE A 627 -25.10 -34.06 -0.92
CA ILE A 627 -23.85 -34.53 -0.31
C ILE A 627 -23.99 -34.59 1.21
N GLU A 628 -24.64 -33.60 1.82
CA GLU A 628 -24.89 -33.57 3.26
C GLU A 628 -25.79 -34.74 3.70
N ALA A 629 -26.90 -34.97 2.99
CA ALA A 629 -27.77 -36.12 3.24
C ALA A 629 -27.04 -37.47 3.07
N ALA A 630 -26.16 -37.61 2.06
CA ALA A 630 -25.37 -38.81 1.87
C ALA A 630 -24.35 -39.03 3.01
N ARG A 631 -23.73 -37.95 3.53
CA ARG A 631 -22.84 -38.02 4.69
C ARG A 631 -23.58 -38.43 5.95
N GLU A 632 -24.79 -37.92 6.17
CA GLU A 632 -25.64 -38.33 7.30
C GLU A 632 -25.99 -39.82 7.22
N GLN A 633 -26.36 -40.32 6.04
CA GLN A 633 -26.60 -41.75 5.83
C GLN A 633 -25.35 -42.60 6.07
N GLN A 634 -24.18 -42.15 5.59
CA GLN A 634 -22.91 -42.83 5.83
C GLN A 634 -22.58 -42.91 7.33
N ASN A 635 -22.79 -41.83 8.07
CA ASN A 635 -22.58 -41.78 9.51
C ASN A 635 -23.55 -42.71 10.26
N LEU A 636 -24.81 -42.78 9.81
CA LEU A 636 -25.80 -43.70 10.38
C LEU A 636 -25.39 -45.17 10.16
N LEU A 637 -24.90 -45.51 8.97
CA LEU A 637 -24.44 -46.85 8.64
C LEU A 637 -23.19 -47.24 9.44
N LEU A 638 -22.23 -46.32 9.60
CA LEU A 638 -21.04 -46.51 10.42
C LEU A 638 -21.40 -46.74 11.90
N ALA A 639 -22.37 -45.99 12.43
CA ALA A 639 -22.85 -46.20 13.80
C ALA A 639 -23.54 -47.56 13.98
N GLN A 640 -24.26 -48.05 12.97
CA GLN A 640 -24.88 -49.39 12.99
C GLN A 640 -23.83 -50.51 12.91
N LEU A 641 -22.75 -50.34 12.13
CA LEU A 641 -21.64 -51.29 12.08
C LEU A 641 -20.91 -51.38 13.42
N GLN A 642 -20.66 -50.25 14.08
CA GLN A 642 -20.05 -50.21 15.42
C GLN A 642 -20.92 -50.89 16.49
N LEU A 643 -22.25 -50.87 16.34
CA LEU A 643 -23.19 -51.57 17.23
C LEU A 643 -23.26 -53.09 16.97
N LEU A 644 -22.88 -53.54 15.77
CA LEU A 644 -22.82 -54.97 15.42
C LEU A 644 -21.50 -55.60 15.89
N ASP A 645 -20.37 -54.90 15.79
CA ASP A 645 -19.06 -55.37 16.29
C ASP A 645 -19.02 -55.54 17.82
N VAL A 646 -19.92 -54.90 18.58
CA VAL A 646 -20.01 -55.05 20.04
C VAL A 646 -20.86 -56.27 20.46
N LYS A 647 -21.61 -56.90 19.54
CA LYS A 647 -22.44 -58.07 19.85
C LYS A 647 -21.76 -59.42 19.61
N ASP A 648 -20.64 -59.45 18.89
CA ASP A 648 -19.86 -60.67 18.60
C ASP A 648 -18.49 -60.71 19.30
N GLY A 649 -18.27 -59.86 20.33
CA GLY A 649 -17.05 -59.79 21.15
C GLY A 649 -17.17 -60.46 22.51
#